data_AF-A0A7I7Q6D9-F1
#
_entry.id   AF-A0A7I7Q6D9-F1
#
_cell.length_a   1.000
_cell.length_b   1.000
_cell.length_c   1.000
_cell.angle_alpha   90.00
_cell.angle_beta   90.00
_cell.angle_gamma   90.00
#
_symmetry.space_group_name_H-M   'P 1'
#
loop_
_entity.id
_entity.type
_entity.pdbx_description
1 polymer ?
#
loop_
_entity_poly.entity_id
_entity_poly.type
_entity_poly.pdbx_seq_one_letter_code
_entity_poly.pdbx_strand_id
1 'polypeptide(L)'
;MTDNTSDTDEIPVPQRAEVERHPRIARSIRVLALPIIVIWLLIAVGVNVFVPQLEAVAEDVSVPLSPSDAPSVTGMKHIGQKFKEYDSDNLVLVTLVGDKPLGPDAHRYYDELVRKLKQDTKHVEHALDFWGQRFTASGVESYDHKSAYVQVNLRGDQGGAVGDKSVDAVRQIVEETKPPPGVKAYVAGQGALTDDTIVVGNESLFKMTIITIIVIAIMLAFVYRSVGTVLLTMVILFVGLATGRGVVALLGSTGIMGLSTFAVNILTALAIAAGTDYAIFMVGRYQEGRERGLDREAAYYDTFAGVTKVVLGSGLTIVGALACLHFTRLPYFSSLAFPCAIGLLVVVAAGVTLTPALIAFASGFGVFDPKRKFNYTRWRRLATAIVRWPAPILATSVIMAIVGALGLAGFSPRYNDLYYLPKSAPSVQAYDAADRHFTQARLNPDLLMIESDHDLRNPTDMLVLDKIAGAIFRVPGIERVQSITRPLGPPIQDGSVPFQLSVQTAPIRSNLTYLKDRVADIKKITGFLDTQITLLERQYAITQKLADAADDSSKTTGETAAITDEIRDHIADFDDFWRPIRSYFYWEKHCYDIPICWSLRSLFDALDGFDQLAEKFHTLTGDLGSTAKATRELLAIIPENIAVTKAIRDTTLNIYSTFDNLVEQFDRLTDTNAAMGKSFNDSQIESLFYLPPEIFQNPDFQLGLSLMVSPDGKAARFIITHSVDPATTEGIASVDKERNAAKEALKLTSLQNADIYLGGTAATFYDIATGAKYDLLIAAVASIVLIFIIMVIVTRALVAAGVIVGTIVMSLGAAFGFSTLIWQHLMNFQLHWVATEFALIVLLAVGSDYNLMLVSRIEEEIGAGLKTGLIRGMGLTGPVVTAAGLVFAVTMATMITSDLRAIGQFGTTIGLGLMFDTFVVRSLITPSIMTVMGRWFWWPKRVRVRPASQMLRSVGPRPLVRALVYQPRHGAPAESQP
;
A
#
# COMPACT_ATOMS: atom_id res chain seq x y z
N MET A 1 54.26 -79.67 -26.18
CA MET A 1 55.49 -79.45 -26.96
C MET A 1 55.06 -78.75 -28.24
N THR A 2 55.01 -77.40 -28.20
CA THR A 2 56.03 -76.44 -28.70
C THR A 2 55.89 -76.28 -30.23
N ASP A 3 55.73 -75.11 -30.85
CA ASP A 3 56.21 -73.78 -30.49
C ASP A 3 55.51 -72.66 -31.30
N ASN A 4 55.43 -71.49 -30.69
CA ASN A 4 55.39 -70.12 -31.23
C ASN A 4 54.62 -69.75 -32.52
N THR A 5 53.52 -69.01 -32.32
CA THR A 5 53.18 -67.87 -33.18
C THR A 5 52.95 -66.63 -32.30
N SER A 6 54.04 -66.03 -31.84
CA SER A 6 54.10 -64.63 -31.43
C SER A 6 54.58 -63.83 -32.65
N ASP A 7 53.68 -63.08 -33.27
CA ASP A 7 54.00 -61.86 -34.04
C ASP A 7 52.69 -61.07 -34.20
N THR A 8 52.17 -60.61 -33.07
CA THR A 8 51.40 -59.36 -33.06
C THR A 8 52.41 -58.24 -33.12
N ASP A 9 52.88 -57.94 -34.33
CA ASP A 9 53.62 -56.72 -34.60
C ASP A 9 52.73 -55.55 -34.18
N GLU A 10 53.18 -54.89 -33.11
CA GLU A 10 52.66 -53.62 -32.62
C GLU A 10 52.62 -52.65 -33.79
N ILE A 11 51.41 -52.24 -34.17
CA ILE A 11 51.22 -51.14 -35.11
C ILE A 11 51.87 -49.91 -34.48
N PRO A 12 52.94 -49.33 -35.05
CA PRO A 12 53.47 -48.07 -34.58
C PRO A 12 52.43 -47.03 -34.98
N VAL A 13 51.70 -46.50 -33.99
CA VAL A 13 50.91 -45.29 -34.17
C VAL A 13 51.93 -44.21 -34.54
N PRO A 14 51.88 -43.60 -35.74
CA PRO A 14 52.80 -42.53 -36.05
C PRO A 14 52.54 -41.39 -35.06
N GLN A 15 53.52 -41.11 -34.21
CA GLN A 15 53.59 -39.86 -33.46
C GLN A 15 53.38 -38.73 -34.46
N ARG A 16 52.25 -38.02 -34.34
CA ARG A 16 52.09 -36.75 -35.03
C ARG A 16 53.14 -35.80 -34.46
N ALA A 17 54.23 -35.63 -35.20
CA ALA A 17 55.12 -34.51 -35.07
C ALA A 17 54.35 -33.24 -35.48
N GLU A 18 53.70 -32.61 -34.53
CA GLU A 18 53.43 -31.18 -34.57
C GLU A 18 53.82 -30.64 -33.20
N VAL A 19 54.96 -29.95 -33.17
CA VAL A 19 55.48 -29.25 -31.99
C VAL A 19 54.48 -28.14 -31.66
N GLU A 20 53.43 -28.46 -30.91
CA GLU A 20 52.49 -27.48 -30.41
C GLU A 20 53.18 -26.65 -29.34
N ARG A 21 53.33 -25.34 -29.61
CA ARG A 21 53.81 -24.37 -28.61
C ARG A 21 52.92 -24.47 -27.37
N HIS A 22 53.42 -25.15 -26.34
CA HIS A 22 52.77 -25.18 -25.04
C HIS A 22 52.56 -23.72 -24.58
N PRO A 23 51.31 -23.29 -24.31
CA PRO A 23 51.07 -21.92 -23.89
C PRO A 23 51.87 -21.63 -22.63
N ARG A 24 52.64 -20.53 -22.61
CA ARG A 24 53.54 -20.17 -21.50
C ARG A 24 52.82 -20.18 -20.15
N ILE A 25 51.58 -19.69 -20.12
CA ILE A 25 50.71 -19.66 -18.93
C ILE A 25 50.39 -21.09 -18.43
N ALA A 26 50.02 -22.00 -19.33
CA ALA A 26 49.70 -23.38 -18.98
C ALA A 26 50.90 -24.12 -18.35
N ARG A 27 52.09 -23.87 -18.91
CA ARG A 27 53.35 -24.43 -18.40
C ARG A 27 53.68 -23.86 -17.03
N SER A 28 53.56 -22.56 -16.83
CA SER A 28 53.81 -21.92 -15.53
C SER A 28 52.86 -22.45 -14.45
N ILE A 29 51.56 -22.57 -14.75
CA ILE A 29 50.56 -23.11 -13.80
C ILE A 29 50.87 -24.56 -13.42
N ARG A 30 51.32 -25.38 -14.37
CA ARG A 30 51.69 -26.77 -14.10
C ARG A 30 52.94 -26.90 -13.23
N VAL A 31 53.97 -26.10 -13.48
CA VAL A 31 55.21 -26.10 -12.68
C VAL A 31 54.96 -25.55 -11.28
N LEU A 32 54.13 -24.51 -11.17
CA LEU A 32 53.77 -23.87 -9.90
C LEU A 32 52.48 -24.42 -9.30
N ALA A 33 52.06 -25.63 -9.67
CA ALA A 33 50.75 -26.18 -9.28
C ALA A 33 50.58 -26.26 -7.76
N LEU A 34 51.58 -26.77 -7.04
CA LEU A 34 51.55 -26.88 -5.57
C LEU A 34 51.54 -25.50 -4.90
N PRO A 35 52.43 -24.54 -5.23
CA PRO A 35 52.33 -23.16 -4.74
C PRO A 35 50.97 -22.50 -5.01
N ILE A 36 50.39 -22.67 -6.20
CA ILE A 36 49.09 -22.08 -6.54
C ILE A 36 47.98 -22.63 -5.66
N ILE A 37 47.94 -23.96 -5.46
CA ILE A 37 46.95 -24.60 -4.56
C ILE A 37 47.11 -24.07 -3.13
N VAL A 38 48.34 -23.99 -2.63
CA VAL A 38 48.62 -23.48 -1.28
C VAL A 38 48.24 -22.00 -1.15
N ILE A 39 48.53 -21.17 -2.15
CA ILE A 39 48.14 -19.75 -2.15
C ILE A 39 46.62 -19.61 -2.08
N TRP A 40 45.86 -20.35 -2.90
CA TRP A 40 44.40 -20.29 -2.84
C TRP A 40 43.84 -20.79 -1.51
N LEU A 41 44.41 -21.85 -0.93
CA LEU A 41 44.05 -22.31 0.41
C LEU A 41 44.36 -21.27 1.48
N LEU A 42 45.53 -20.63 1.41
CA LEU A 42 45.92 -19.56 2.34
C LEU A 42 45.03 -18.33 2.21
N ILE A 43 44.65 -17.95 0.99
CA ILE A 43 43.69 -16.86 0.77
C ILE A 43 42.35 -17.26 1.35
N ALA A 44 41.81 -18.44 1.02
CA ALA A 44 40.53 -18.93 1.52
C ALA A 44 40.49 -18.95 3.06
N VAL A 45 41.52 -19.47 3.71
CA VAL A 45 41.63 -19.45 5.18
C VAL A 45 41.78 -18.02 5.69
N GLY A 46 42.63 -17.21 5.07
CA GLY A 46 42.88 -15.83 5.49
C GLY A 46 41.60 -14.98 5.49
N VAL A 47 40.83 -15.00 4.40
CA VAL A 47 39.60 -14.20 4.28
C VAL A 47 38.42 -14.75 5.09
N ASN A 48 38.48 -15.97 5.64
CA ASN A 48 37.41 -16.50 6.50
C ASN A 48 37.78 -16.52 8.00
N VAL A 49 39.07 -16.40 8.33
CA VAL A 49 39.56 -16.34 9.72
C VAL A 49 39.76 -14.90 10.19
N PHE A 50 40.29 -14.02 9.32
CA PHE A 50 40.59 -12.63 9.71
C PHE A 50 39.46 -11.64 9.40
N VAL A 51 38.46 -12.05 8.61
CA VAL A 51 37.31 -11.23 8.25
C VAL A 51 36.06 -11.89 8.81
N PRO A 52 35.10 -11.13 9.38
CA PRO A 52 33.81 -11.68 9.78
C PRO A 52 33.11 -12.37 8.61
N GLN A 53 32.24 -13.33 8.93
CA GLN A 53 31.48 -14.03 7.91
C GLN A 53 30.60 -13.06 7.10
N LEU A 54 30.39 -13.40 5.84
CA LEU A 54 29.65 -12.56 4.89
C LEU A 54 28.27 -12.15 5.42
N GLU A 55 27.59 -13.03 6.15
CA GLU A 55 26.31 -12.77 6.80
C GLU A 55 26.40 -11.65 7.83
N ALA A 56 27.37 -11.72 8.75
CA ALA A 56 27.56 -10.71 9.79
C ALA A 56 27.96 -9.35 9.19
N VAL A 57 28.81 -9.36 8.16
CA VAL A 57 29.15 -8.13 7.43
C VAL A 57 27.92 -7.58 6.72
N ALA A 58 27.11 -8.44 6.09
CA ALA A 58 25.90 -8.02 5.39
C ALA A 58 24.86 -7.40 6.32
N GLU A 59 24.75 -7.89 7.56
CA GLU A 59 23.91 -7.31 8.61
C GLU A 59 24.39 -5.91 9.05
N ASP A 60 25.71 -5.71 9.16
CA ASP A 60 26.28 -4.43 9.60
C ASP A 60 26.32 -3.35 8.50
N VAL A 61 26.45 -3.75 7.23
CA VAL A 61 26.46 -2.83 6.07
C VAL A 61 25.27 -3.07 5.12
N SER A 62 24.12 -3.47 5.67
CA SER A 62 22.90 -3.65 4.89
C SER A 62 22.43 -2.31 4.31
N VAL A 63 22.12 -2.32 3.02
CA VAL A 63 21.59 -1.16 2.31
C VAL A 63 20.06 -1.19 2.27
N PRO A 64 19.39 -0.04 2.41
CA PRO A 64 17.95 0.04 2.29
C PRO A 64 17.47 -0.54 0.97
N LEU A 65 16.37 -1.31 1.02
CA LEU A 65 15.77 -1.92 -0.16
C LEU A 65 14.86 -0.93 -0.91
N SER A 66 14.42 0.13 -0.24
CA SER A 66 13.63 1.21 -0.82
C SER A 66 14.50 2.19 -1.63
N PRO A 67 14.04 2.62 -2.81
CA PRO A 67 14.77 3.61 -3.62
C PRO A 67 14.78 4.97 -2.93
N SER A 68 15.96 5.43 -2.49
CA SER A 68 16.13 6.68 -1.74
C SER A 68 15.77 7.95 -2.54
N ASP A 69 15.81 7.87 -3.87
CA ASP A 69 15.47 8.96 -4.79
C ASP A 69 14.00 8.92 -5.24
N ALA A 70 13.21 7.95 -4.77
CA ALA A 70 11.82 7.83 -5.18
C ALA A 70 10.94 8.95 -4.61
N PRO A 71 9.97 9.47 -5.39
CA PRO A 71 9.04 10.50 -4.94
C PRO A 71 8.29 10.15 -3.64
N SER A 72 7.94 8.88 -3.43
CA SER A 72 7.28 8.40 -2.21
C SER A 72 8.17 8.41 -0.98
N VAL A 73 9.41 7.93 -1.10
CA VAL A 73 10.39 7.89 -0.01
C VAL A 73 10.83 9.30 0.36
N THR A 74 11.17 10.12 -0.64
CA THR A 74 11.50 11.54 -0.43
C THR A 74 10.31 12.31 0.13
N GLY A 75 9.09 12.03 -0.34
CA GLY A 75 7.87 12.58 0.22
C GLY A 75 7.70 12.21 1.70
N MET A 76 7.85 10.94 2.06
CA MET A 76 7.75 10.49 3.45
C MET A 76 8.76 11.19 4.37
N LYS A 77 10.04 11.25 3.95
CA LYS A 77 11.09 11.94 4.70
C LYS A 77 10.83 13.45 4.81
N HIS A 78 10.35 14.09 3.75
CA HIS A 78 10.00 15.51 3.75
C HIS A 78 8.83 15.81 4.69
N ILE A 79 7.82 14.92 4.73
CA ILE A 79 6.72 15.01 5.70
C ILE A 79 7.26 14.92 7.12
N GLY A 80 8.09 13.92 7.43
CA GLY A 80 8.73 13.78 8.73
C GLY A 80 9.53 15.03 9.15
N GLN A 81 10.28 15.62 8.22
CA GLN A 81 11.06 16.85 8.46
C GLN A 81 10.18 18.07 8.73
N LYS A 82 9.09 18.25 7.96
CA LYS A 82 8.15 19.38 8.14
C LYS A 82 7.38 19.29 9.45
N PHE A 83 7.01 18.08 9.86
CA PHE A 83 6.35 17.83 11.14
C PHE A 83 7.35 17.77 12.32
N LYS A 84 8.66 17.68 12.05
CA LYS A 84 9.74 17.47 13.03
C LYS A 84 9.56 16.19 13.84
N GLU A 85 9.10 15.14 13.15
CA GLU A 85 8.81 13.84 13.75
C GLU A 85 9.93 12.84 13.44
N TYR A 86 10.32 12.67 12.18
CA TYR A 86 11.26 11.64 11.74
C TYR A 86 12.01 12.04 10.47
N ASP A 87 13.10 11.34 10.14
CA ASP A 87 13.88 11.51 8.91
C ASP A 87 14.11 10.21 8.11
N SER A 88 13.58 9.09 8.59
CA SER A 88 13.62 7.77 7.94
C SER A 88 12.31 7.42 7.21
N ASP A 89 12.35 6.32 6.44
CA ASP A 89 11.14 5.68 5.88
C ASP A 89 10.66 4.45 6.68
N ASN A 90 11.23 4.21 7.86
CA ASN A 90 10.96 3.03 8.67
C ASN A 90 9.82 3.27 9.66
N LEU A 91 8.65 2.70 9.34
CA LEU A 91 7.44 2.78 10.14
C LEU A 91 7.03 1.39 10.62
N VAL A 92 6.77 1.30 11.92
CA VAL A 92 6.29 0.10 12.60
C VAL A 92 4.98 0.41 13.34
N LEU A 93 4.09 -0.56 13.36
CA LEU A 93 2.82 -0.52 14.07
C LEU A 93 2.86 -1.48 15.23
N VAL A 94 2.74 -0.97 16.46
CA VAL A 94 2.58 -1.83 17.63
C VAL A 94 1.09 -1.99 17.89
N THR A 95 0.56 -3.17 17.57
CA THR A 95 -0.87 -3.50 17.62
C THR A 95 -1.18 -4.31 18.86
N LEU A 96 -2.12 -3.81 19.66
CA LEU A 96 -2.67 -4.50 20.82
C LEU A 96 -3.94 -5.24 20.39
N VAL A 97 -4.05 -6.51 20.78
CA VAL A 97 -5.20 -7.36 20.49
C VAL A 97 -5.68 -7.99 21.80
N GLY A 98 -6.95 -7.78 22.12
CA GLY A 98 -7.62 -8.32 23.30
C GLY A 98 -8.70 -9.35 22.95
N ASP A 99 -8.87 -10.36 23.79
CA ASP A 99 -9.98 -11.32 23.67
C ASP A 99 -11.35 -10.65 23.95
N LYS A 100 -11.32 -9.62 24.81
CA LYS A 100 -12.44 -8.76 25.23
C LYS A 100 -12.17 -7.31 24.82
N PRO A 101 -13.21 -6.44 24.78
CA PRO A 101 -13.01 -5.01 24.54
C PRO A 101 -11.93 -4.43 25.47
N LEU A 102 -11.04 -3.62 24.90
CA LEU A 102 -9.89 -3.05 25.57
C LEU A 102 -10.35 -2.14 26.71
N GLY A 103 -10.09 -2.59 27.94
CA GLY A 103 -10.50 -1.88 29.15
C GLY A 103 -9.41 -0.96 29.72
N PRO A 104 -9.62 -0.41 30.93
CA PRO A 104 -8.65 0.47 31.60
C PRO A 104 -7.27 -0.17 31.83
N ASP A 105 -7.22 -1.49 32.02
CA ASP A 105 -5.96 -2.24 32.18
C ASP A 105 -5.14 -2.27 30.89
N ALA A 106 -5.82 -2.36 29.73
CA ALA A 106 -5.17 -2.28 28.44
C ALA A 106 -4.64 -0.86 28.15
N HIS A 107 -5.40 0.17 28.54
CA HIS A 107 -4.91 1.56 28.47
C HIS A 107 -3.66 1.77 29.34
N ARG A 108 -3.63 1.27 30.59
CA ARG A 108 -2.43 1.39 31.44
C ARG A 108 -1.21 0.70 30.83
N TYR A 109 -1.42 -0.49 30.26
CA TYR A 109 -0.36 -1.22 29.56
C TYR A 109 0.14 -0.45 28.33
N TYR A 110 -0.77 0.09 27.53
CA TYR A 110 -0.45 0.91 26.37
C TYR A 110 0.29 2.20 26.75
N ASP A 111 -0.16 2.92 27.78
CA ASP A 111 0.50 4.14 28.27
C ASP A 111 1.93 3.84 28.74
N GLU A 112 2.15 2.71 29.42
CA GLU A 112 3.50 2.26 29.80
C GLU A 112 4.35 1.95 28.57
N LEU A 113 3.78 1.25 27.58
CA LEU A 113 4.45 0.87 26.34
C LEU A 113 4.86 2.11 25.54
N VAL A 114 3.93 3.03 25.27
CA VAL A 114 4.18 4.29 24.57
C VAL A 114 5.21 5.13 25.32
N ARG A 115 5.16 5.17 26.66
CA ARG A 115 6.17 5.86 27.47
C ARG A 115 7.56 5.27 27.28
N LYS A 116 7.71 3.93 27.27
CA LYS A 116 9.01 3.28 27.03
C LYS A 116 9.51 3.52 25.61
N LEU A 117 8.63 3.43 24.62
CA LEU A 117 8.96 3.74 23.21
C LEU A 117 9.45 5.18 23.06
N LYS A 118 8.78 6.16 23.67
CA LYS A 118 9.20 7.58 23.67
C LYS A 118 10.48 7.84 24.46
N GLN A 119 10.86 6.97 25.40
CA GLN A 119 12.10 7.08 26.16
C GLN A 119 13.33 6.57 25.38
N ASP A 120 13.14 5.64 24.44
CA ASP A 120 14.21 5.14 23.58
C ASP A 120 14.47 6.08 22.39
N THR A 121 15.13 7.21 22.65
CA THR A 121 15.48 8.19 21.60
C THR A 121 16.60 7.72 20.68
N LYS A 122 17.21 6.55 20.95
CA LYS A 122 18.25 5.97 20.11
C LYS A 122 17.64 5.23 18.93
N HIS A 123 16.54 4.50 19.13
CA HIS A 123 15.91 3.69 18.08
C HIS A 123 14.56 4.24 17.61
N VAL A 124 13.85 5.00 18.45
CA VAL A 124 12.56 5.61 18.12
C VAL A 124 12.74 7.11 17.89
N GLU A 125 12.27 7.60 16.75
CA GLU A 125 12.26 9.04 16.44
C GLU A 125 10.97 9.68 16.92
N HIS A 126 9.86 9.02 16.60
CA HIS A 126 8.54 9.51 16.94
C HIS A 126 7.55 8.37 17.18
N ALA A 127 6.64 8.57 18.12
CA ALA A 127 5.54 7.65 18.38
C ALA A 127 4.23 8.45 18.41
N LEU A 128 3.43 8.29 17.35
CA LEU A 128 2.11 8.93 17.23
C LEU A 128 1.10 8.18 18.09
N ASP A 129 0.74 8.82 19.19
CA ASP A 129 -0.22 8.30 20.15
C ASP A 129 -1.62 8.85 19.89
N PHE A 130 -2.41 8.11 19.12
CA PHE A 130 -3.83 8.42 18.91
C PHE A 130 -4.76 7.74 19.93
N TRP A 131 -4.36 6.62 20.54
CA TRP A 131 -5.26 5.87 21.43
C TRP A 131 -5.24 6.34 22.89
N GLY A 132 -4.16 6.99 23.33
CA GLY A 132 -4.03 7.53 24.69
C GLY A 132 -5.05 8.64 25.01
N GLN A 133 -5.72 9.22 24.01
CA GLN A 133 -6.70 10.28 24.16
C GLN A 133 -8.04 9.89 23.55
N ARG A 134 -9.14 10.14 24.28
CA ARG A 134 -10.50 9.70 23.86
C ARG A 134 -10.95 10.27 22.52
N PHE A 135 -10.56 11.51 22.21
CA PHE A 135 -11.00 12.21 21.00
C PHE A 135 -10.38 11.60 19.71
N THR A 136 -9.16 11.07 19.81
CA THR A 136 -8.39 10.51 18.70
C THR A 136 -8.42 8.97 18.65
N ALA A 137 -8.85 8.32 19.73
CA ALA A 137 -8.85 6.86 19.89
C ALA A 137 -9.62 6.13 18.78
N SER A 138 -10.79 6.63 18.38
CA SER A 138 -11.62 6.01 17.34
C SER A 138 -10.94 5.98 15.96
N GLY A 139 -9.91 6.79 15.73
CA GLY A 139 -9.10 6.75 14.50
C GLY A 139 -8.28 5.47 14.36
N VAL A 140 -7.78 4.92 15.47
CA VAL A 140 -6.83 3.78 15.53
C VAL A 140 -7.40 2.54 16.23
N GLU A 141 -8.53 2.66 16.91
CA GLU A 141 -9.24 1.53 17.54
C GLU A 141 -10.13 0.81 16.52
N SER A 142 -10.24 -0.51 16.66
CA SER A 142 -11.10 -1.35 15.85
C SER A 142 -12.58 -1.10 16.17
N TYR A 143 -13.46 -1.37 15.20
CA TYR A 143 -14.91 -1.17 15.39
C TYR A 143 -15.52 -2.05 16.49
N ASP A 144 -14.87 -3.17 16.84
CA ASP A 144 -15.29 -4.06 17.92
C ASP A 144 -14.63 -3.74 19.27
N HIS A 145 -13.83 -2.66 19.34
CA HIS A 145 -13.12 -2.19 20.53
C HIS A 145 -12.11 -3.18 21.11
N LYS A 146 -11.70 -4.21 20.34
CA LYS A 146 -10.79 -5.26 20.82
C LYS A 146 -9.35 -5.06 20.38
N SER A 147 -9.09 -4.14 19.47
CA SER A 147 -7.73 -3.89 18.98
C SER A 147 -7.48 -2.40 18.78
N ALA A 148 -6.24 -1.98 19.05
CA ALA A 148 -5.77 -0.62 18.85
C ALA A 148 -4.29 -0.67 18.48
N TYR A 149 -3.78 0.32 17.76
CA TYR A 149 -2.36 0.39 17.40
C TYR A 149 -1.76 1.77 17.64
N VAL A 150 -0.46 1.78 17.91
CA VAL A 150 0.38 2.98 17.90
C VAL A 150 1.32 2.94 16.69
N GLN A 151 1.46 4.08 16.02
CA GLN A 151 2.41 4.26 14.93
C GLN A 151 3.75 4.73 15.49
N VAL A 152 4.83 4.05 15.13
CA VAL A 152 6.18 4.31 15.65
C VAL A 152 7.14 4.45 14.47
N ASN A 153 7.67 5.65 14.29
CA ASN A 153 8.73 5.93 13.33
C ASN A 153 10.09 5.63 13.97
N LEU A 154 10.87 4.81 13.30
CA LEU A 154 12.14 4.28 13.80
C LEU A 154 13.34 4.94 13.15
N ARG A 155 14.49 4.94 13.81
CA ARG A 155 15.73 5.42 13.20
C ARG A 155 16.22 4.47 12.12
N GLY A 156 16.73 5.06 11.04
CA GLY A 156 17.30 4.32 9.92
C GLY A 156 16.24 3.78 8.98
N ASP A 157 16.58 3.74 7.70
CA ASP A 157 15.67 3.31 6.63
C ASP A 157 15.41 1.80 6.67
N GLN A 158 14.26 1.37 6.13
CA GLN A 158 13.85 -0.03 6.11
C GLN A 158 14.83 -0.94 5.32
N GLY A 159 15.22 -2.07 5.93
CA GLY A 159 16.20 -3.02 5.38
C GLY A 159 17.66 -2.57 5.47
N GLY A 160 17.94 -1.43 6.13
CA GLY A 160 19.28 -1.01 6.49
C GLY A 160 19.62 -1.33 7.95
N ALA A 161 20.91 -1.43 8.25
CA ALA A 161 21.41 -2.00 9.51
C ALA A 161 20.92 -1.27 10.78
N VAL A 162 20.72 0.05 10.68
CA VAL A 162 20.18 0.86 11.78
C VAL A 162 18.67 0.65 11.94
N GLY A 163 17.96 0.49 10.82
CA GLY A 163 16.52 0.23 10.81
C GLY A 163 16.19 -1.11 11.44
N ASP A 164 16.92 -2.15 11.06
CA ASP A 164 16.73 -3.53 11.56
C ASP A 164 16.97 -3.58 13.09
N LYS A 165 18.09 -3.00 13.56
CA LYS A 165 18.39 -2.86 15.01
C LYS A 165 17.31 -2.06 15.76
N SER A 166 16.64 -1.12 15.10
CA SER A 166 15.57 -0.34 15.71
C SER A 166 14.26 -1.11 15.81
N VAL A 167 13.96 -1.98 14.84
CA VAL A 167 12.82 -2.91 14.91
C VAL A 167 12.99 -3.88 16.07
N ASP A 168 14.19 -4.45 16.22
CA ASP A 168 14.50 -5.37 17.32
C ASP A 168 14.38 -4.70 18.69
N ALA A 169 14.83 -3.44 18.83
CA ALA A 169 14.66 -2.69 20.06
C ALA A 169 13.17 -2.51 20.42
N VAL A 170 12.31 -2.22 19.45
CA VAL A 170 10.85 -2.11 19.67
C VAL A 170 10.25 -3.46 20.09
N ARG A 171 10.65 -4.56 19.43
CA ARG A 171 10.21 -5.92 19.81
C ARG A 171 10.62 -6.25 21.23
N GLN A 172 11.86 -5.95 21.61
CA GLN A 172 12.35 -6.15 22.96
C GLN A 172 11.54 -5.34 23.99
N ILE A 173 11.22 -4.07 23.70
CA ILE A 173 10.37 -3.23 24.58
C ILE A 173 8.97 -3.84 24.75
N VAL A 174 8.39 -4.38 23.67
CA VAL A 174 7.08 -5.05 23.69
C VAL A 174 7.11 -6.34 24.51
N GLU A 175 8.15 -7.15 24.36
CA GLU A 175 8.34 -8.42 25.09
C GLU A 175 8.61 -8.20 26.59
N GLU A 176 9.41 -7.20 26.94
CA GLU A 176 9.75 -6.87 28.34
C GLU A 176 8.57 -6.24 29.10
N THR A 177 7.62 -5.63 28.39
CA THR A 177 6.43 -5.02 29.00
C THR A 177 5.35 -6.09 29.16
N LYS A 178 5.07 -6.48 30.41
CA LYS A 178 4.11 -7.55 30.71
C LYS A 178 2.67 -7.14 30.37
N PRO A 179 1.99 -7.82 29.43
CA PRO A 179 0.61 -7.51 29.09
C PRO A 179 -0.36 -8.05 30.17
N PRO A 180 -1.54 -7.41 30.33
CA PRO A 180 -2.58 -7.93 31.20
C PRO A 180 -3.19 -9.23 30.64
N PRO A 181 -3.82 -10.07 31.48
CA PRO A 181 -4.43 -11.32 31.01
C PRO A 181 -5.44 -11.12 29.89
N GLY A 182 -5.26 -11.81 28.76
CA GLY A 182 -6.16 -11.73 27.60
C GLY A 182 -5.85 -10.59 26.62
N VAL A 183 -4.76 -9.85 26.82
CA VAL A 183 -4.23 -8.86 25.86
C VAL A 183 -2.85 -9.32 25.38
N LYS A 184 -2.56 -9.13 24.10
CA LYS A 184 -1.24 -9.35 23.50
C LYS A 184 -0.88 -8.16 22.61
N ALA A 185 0.40 -7.81 22.59
CA ALA A 185 0.92 -6.81 21.67
C ALA A 185 1.78 -7.49 20.60
N TYR A 186 1.68 -6.98 19.38
CA TYR A 186 2.41 -7.46 18.22
C TYR A 186 3.04 -6.30 17.47
N VAL A 187 4.19 -6.55 16.85
CA VAL A 187 4.93 -5.56 16.06
C VAL A 187 4.72 -5.88 14.58
N ALA A 188 3.97 -5.02 13.89
CA ALA A 188 3.64 -5.11 12.47
C ALA A 188 4.18 -3.89 11.70
N GLY A 189 3.87 -3.77 10.41
CA GLY A 189 4.34 -2.67 9.55
C GLY A 189 5.47 -3.11 8.60
N GLN A 190 5.75 -2.27 7.61
CA GLN A 190 6.73 -2.58 6.55
C GLN A 190 8.16 -2.73 7.07
N GLY A 191 8.55 -1.95 8.08
CA GLY A 191 9.86 -2.09 8.72
C GLY A 191 10.08 -3.47 9.32
N ALA A 192 9.12 -3.93 10.13
CA ALA A 192 9.16 -5.25 10.77
C ALA A 192 9.06 -6.39 9.75
N LEU A 193 8.26 -6.23 8.70
CA LEU A 193 8.12 -7.22 7.63
C LEU A 193 9.41 -7.39 6.82
N THR A 194 10.10 -6.28 6.54
CA THR A 194 11.38 -6.27 5.82
C THR A 194 12.47 -6.96 6.64
N ASP A 195 12.55 -6.62 7.93
CA ASP A 195 13.47 -7.25 8.88
C ASP A 195 13.24 -8.78 8.97
N ASP A 196 12.00 -9.22 9.15
CA ASP A 196 11.65 -10.65 9.16
C ASP A 196 12.05 -11.37 7.87
N THR A 197 11.92 -10.69 6.73
CA THR A 197 12.32 -11.24 5.42
C THR A 197 13.84 -11.43 5.34
N ILE A 198 14.61 -10.50 5.92
CA ILE A 198 16.07 -10.60 6.02
C ILE A 198 16.47 -11.74 6.95
N VAL A 199 15.90 -11.81 8.15
CA VAL A 199 16.21 -12.83 9.16
C VAL A 199 15.88 -14.23 8.66
N VAL A 200 14.65 -14.46 8.19
CA VAL A 200 14.23 -15.77 7.65
C VAL A 200 15.04 -16.18 6.41
N GLY A 201 15.39 -15.19 5.57
CA GLY A 201 16.25 -15.40 4.41
C GLY A 201 17.64 -15.88 4.80
N ASN A 202 18.26 -15.23 5.79
CA ASN A 202 19.60 -15.56 6.29
C ASN A 202 19.63 -16.91 7.03
N GLU A 203 18.62 -17.24 7.84
CA GLU A 203 18.52 -18.57 8.48
C GLU A 203 18.41 -19.70 7.44
N SER A 204 17.70 -19.44 6.34
CA SER A 204 17.53 -20.41 5.26
C SER A 204 18.84 -20.70 4.49
N LEU A 205 19.81 -19.77 4.48
CA LEU A 205 21.05 -19.89 3.71
C LEU A 205 21.87 -21.13 4.09
N PHE A 206 22.05 -21.36 5.38
CA PHE A 206 22.88 -22.45 5.88
C PHE A 206 22.29 -23.81 5.45
N LYS A 207 20.98 -23.98 5.67
CA LYS A 207 20.21 -25.17 5.29
C LYS A 207 20.26 -25.40 3.77
N MET A 208 19.99 -24.37 2.97
CA MET A 208 20.07 -24.45 1.51
C MET A 208 21.47 -24.82 1.01
N THR A 209 22.52 -24.23 1.58
CA THR A 209 23.90 -24.48 1.16
C THR A 209 24.29 -25.94 1.39
N ILE A 210 23.97 -26.50 2.56
CA ILE A 210 24.23 -27.91 2.87
C ILE A 210 23.49 -28.84 1.90
N ILE A 211 22.19 -28.62 1.71
CA ILE A 211 21.36 -29.43 0.80
C ILE A 211 21.95 -29.37 -0.61
N THR A 212 22.34 -28.18 -1.06
CA THR A 212 22.91 -27.95 -2.39
C THR A 212 24.24 -28.69 -2.57
N ILE A 213 25.14 -28.64 -1.60
CA ILE A 213 26.41 -29.37 -1.62
C ILE A 213 26.16 -30.89 -1.70
N ILE A 214 25.23 -31.41 -0.91
CA ILE A 214 24.86 -32.85 -0.94
C ILE A 214 24.34 -33.24 -2.32
N VAL A 215 23.44 -32.44 -2.89
CA VAL A 215 22.86 -32.68 -4.20
C VAL A 215 23.93 -32.64 -5.30
N ILE A 216 24.84 -31.67 -5.27
CA ILE A 216 25.97 -31.61 -6.20
C ILE A 216 26.88 -32.82 -6.04
N ALA A 217 27.22 -33.22 -4.81
CA ALA A 217 28.06 -34.40 -4.57
C ALA A 217 27.42 -35.67 -5.14
N ILE A 218 26.10 -35.87 -4.95
CA ILE A 218 25.35 -36.99 -5.53
C ILE A 218 25.38 -36.93 -7.07
N MET A 219 25.13 -35.76 -7.64
CA MET A 219 25.12 -35.56 -9.09
C MET A 219 26.51 -35.81 -9.71
N LEU A 220 27.57 -35.27 -9.12
CA LEU A 220 28.94 -35.51 -9.57
C LEU A 220 29.34 -36.99 -9.42
N ALA A 221 28.89 -37.65 -8.34
CA ALA A 221 29.09 -39.09 -8.17
C ALA A 221 28.38 -39.90 -9.26
N PHE A 222 27.20 -39.47 -9.69
CA PHE A 222 26.49 -40.08 -10.82
C PHE A 222 27.21 -39.84 -12.16
N VAL A 223 27.74 -38.63 -12.39
CA VAL A 223 28.44 -38.25 -13.62
C VAL A 223 29.79 -38.97 -13.76
N TYR A 224 30.64 -38.91 -12.73
CA TYR A 224 32.03 -39.40 -12.81
C TYR A 224 32.26 -40.79 -12.21
N ARG A 225 31.35 -41.28 -11.36
CA ARG A 225 31.45 -42.60 -10.69
C ARG A 225 32.79 -42.85 -9.99
N SER A 226 33.44 -41.78 -9.54
CA SER A 226 34.77 -41.80 -8.94
C SER A 226 34.80 -40.89 -7.73
N VAL A 227 34.89 -41.46 -6.52
CA VAL A 227 34.92 -40.70 -5.26
C VAL A 227 36.08 -39.69 -5.25
N GLY A 228 37.26 -40.05 -5.77
CA GLY A 228 38.41 -39.16 -5.82
C GLY A 228 38.20 -37.95 -6.74
N THR A 229 37.59 -38.15 -7.91
CA THR A 229 37.24 -37.05 -8.83
C THR A 229 36.21 -36.12 -8.19
N VAL A 230 35.18 -36.69 -7.55
CA VAL A 230 34.14 -35.91 -6.85
C VAL A 230 34.75 -35.08 -5.72
N LEU A 231 35.58 -35.68 -4.87
CA LEU A 231 36.19 -34.99 -3.73
C LEU A 231 37.11 -33.86 -4.18
N LEU A 232 37.92 -34.05 -5.23
CA LEU A 232 38.77 -33.00 -5.77
C LEU A 232 37.96 -31.88 -6.43
N THR A 233 36.88 -32.20 -7.15
CA THR A 233 35.96 -31.19 -7.69
C THR A 233 35.26 -30.42 -6.56
N MET A 234 34.90 -31.09 -5.46
CA MET A 234 34.37 -30.42 -4.27
C MET A 234 35.40 -29.51 -3.61
N VAL A 235 36.69 -29.88 -3.56
CA VAL A 235 37.75 -28.99 -3.05
C VAL A 235 37.82 -27.70 -3.87
N ILE A 236 37.76 -27.79 -5.21
CA ILE A 236 37.71 -26.62 -6.09
C ILE A 236 36.51 -25.74 -5.74
N LEU A 237 35.33 -26.35 -5.57
CA LEU A 237 34.10 -25.66 -5.18
C LEU A 237 34.24 -24.95 -3.84
N PHE A 238 34.69 -25.67 -2.80
CA PHE A 238 34.81 -25.13 -1.44
C PHE A 238 35.81 -23.97 -1.37
N VAL A 239 36.98 -24.12 -1.99
CA VAL A 239 38.00 -23.07 -2.00
C VAL A 239 37.53 -21.86 -2.80
N GLY A 240 36.90 -22.08 -3.97
CA GLY A 240 36.33 -21.01 -4.78
C GLY A 240 35.23 -20.25 -4.06
N LEU A 241 34.29 -20.97 -3.42
CA LEU A 241 33.20 -20.38 -2.66
C LEU A 241 33.70 -19.62 -1.42
N ALA A 242 34.58 -20.23 -0.63
CA ALA A 242 35.14 -19.62 0.57
C ALA A 242 35.92 -18.35 0.24
N THR A 243 36.70 -18.37 -0.86
CA THR A 243 37.45 -17.19 -1.29
C THR A 243 36.53 -16.13 -1.88
N GLY A 244 35.58 -16.50 -2.74
CA GLY A 244 34.64 -15.56 -3.34
C GLY A 244 33.80 -14.82 -2.29
N ARG A 245 33.24 -15.56 -1.33
CA ARG A 245 32.46 -14.99 -0.22
C ARG A 245 33.34 -14.15 0.72
N GLY A 246 34.52 -14.63 1.09
CA GLY A 246 35.41 -13.91 1.99
C GLY A 246 36.01 -12.63 1.38
N VAL A 247 36.29 -12.60 0.08
CA VAL A 247 36.72 -11.37 -0.62
C VAL A 247 35.59 -10.34 -0.65
N VAL A 248 34.36 -10.78 -0.93
CA VAL A 248 33.18 -9.89 -0.89
C VAL A 248 32.93 -9.39 0.54
N ALA A 249 33.06 -10.24 1.56
CA ALA A 249 32.96 -9.85 2.96
C ALA A 249 34.06 -8.84 3.35
N LEU A 250 35.29 -9.03 2.88
CA LEU A 250 36.39 -8.09 3.12
C LEU A 250 36.07 -6.71 2.53
N LEU A 251 35.64 -6.67 1.27
CA LEU A 251 35.29 -5.40 0.62
C LEU A 251 34.05 -4.75 1.26
N GLY A 252 33.06 -5.53 1.68
CA GLY A 252 31.92 -5.04 2.46
C GLY A 252 32.35 -4.42 3.78
N SER A 253 33.27 -5.07 4.52
CA SER A 253 33.77 -4.57 5.81
C SER A 253 34.54 -3.26 5.71
N THR A 254 35.11 -2.94 4.54
CA THR A 254 35.78 -1.66 4.28
C THR A 254 34.81 -0.51 3.99
N GLY A 255 33.50 -0.77 3.88
CA GLY A 255 32.49 0.23 3.55
C GLY A 255 32.51 0.70 2.09
N ILE A 256 33.33 0.08 1.23
CA ILE A 256 33.43 0.42 -0.20
C ILE A 256 32.16 0.02 -0.96
N MET A 257 31.45 -1.00 -0.47
CA MET A 257 30.28 -1.57 -1.10
C MET A 257 29.29 -2.04 -0.05
N GLY A 258 28.03 -1.66 -0.21
CA GLY A 258 26.92 -2.16 0.60
C GLY A 258 26.53 -3.58 0.21
N LEU A 259 25.90 -4.30 1.13
CA LEU A 259 25.43 -5.67 0.91
C LEU A 259 23.93 -5.73 1.12
N SER A 260 23.26 -6.63 0.40
CA SER A 260 21.86 -6.97 0.65
C SER A 260 21.75 -8.48 0.85
N THR A 261 20.73 -8.92 1.58
CA THR A 261 20.46 -10.35 1.80
C THR A 261 20.29 -11.09 0.46
N PHE A 262 19.64 -10.45 -0.51
CA PHE A 262 19.54 -10.99 -1.87
C PHE A 262 20.90 -11.12 -2.55
N ALA A 263 21.83 -10.17 -2.36
CA ALA A 263 23.19 -10.25 -2.89
C ALA A 263 23.94 -11.47 -2.37
N VAL A 264 23.89 -11.69 -1.06
CA VAL A 264 24.56 -12.82 -0.41
C VAL A 264 24.00 -14.16 -0.92
N ASN A 265 22.68 -14.26 -1.02
CA ASN A 265 21.99 -15.47 -1.48
C ASN A 265 22.34 -15.81 -2.93
N ILE A 266 22.22 -14.82 -3.83
CA ILE A 266 22.47 -14.99 -5.26
C ILE A 266 23.96 -15.23 -5.52
N LEU A 267 24.85 -14.47 -4.89
CA LEU A 267 26.30 -14.69 -5.01
C LEU A 267 26.66 -16.13 -4.64
N THR A 268 26.13 -16.64 -3.53
CA THR A 268 26.42 -17.99 -3.05
C THR A 268 25.92 -19.04 -4.04
N ALA A 269 24.67 -18.93 -4.50
CA ALA A 269 24.09 -19.88 -5.46
C ALA A 269 24.85 -19.86 -6.80
N LEU A 270 25.14 -18.67 -7.34
CA LEU A 270 25.88 -18.51 -8.60
C LEU A 270 27.33 -18.98 -8.49
N ALA A 271 28.01 -18.65 -7.39
CA ALA A 271 29.38 -19.09 -7.15
C ALA A 271 29.47 -20.62 -7.10
N ILE A 272 28.51 -21.27 -6.42
CA ILE A 272 28.45 -22.73 -6.36
C ILE A 272 28.21 -23.31 -7.74
N ALA A 273 27.21 -22.80 -8.45
CA ALA A 273 26.78 -23.34 -9.73
C ALA A 273 27.85 -23.13 -10.82
N ALA A 274 28.33 -21.90 -10.99
CA ALA A 274 29.39 -21.58 -11.96
C ALA A 274 30.71 -22.27 -11.63
N GLY A 275 31.11 -22.29 -10.35
CA GLY A 275 32.34 -22.97 -9.90
C GLY A 275 32.31 -24.48 -10.19
N THR A 276 31.16 -25.12 -9.96
CA THR A 276 30.97 -26.55 -10.28
C THR A 276 31.03 -26.79 -11.78
N ASP A 277 30.38 -25.94 -12.58
CA ASP A 277 30.35 -26.09 -14.03
C ASP A 277 31.73 -25.93 -14.69
N TYR A 278 32.50 -24.93 -14.27
CA TYR A 278 33.87 -24.74 -14.76
C TYR A 278 34.77 -25.93 -14.41
N ALA A 279 34.59 -26.52 -13.23
CA ALA A 279 35.29 -27.73 -12.85
C ALA A 279 34.85 -28.94 -13.70
N ILE A 280 33.55 -29.10 -13.97
CA ILE A 280 33.02 -30.17 -14.82
C ILE A 280 33.60 -30.08 -16.24
N PHE A 281 33.71 -28.87 -16.81
CA PHE A 281 34.23 -28.68 -18.15
C PHE A 281 35.72 -28.98 -18.28
N MET A 282 36.52 -28.49 -17.32
CA MET A 282 37.95 -28.78 -17.29
C MET A 282 38.22 -30.29 -17.09
N VAL A 283 37.54 -30.92 -16.13
CA VAL A 283 37.72 -32.36 -15.85
C VAL A 283 37.18 -33.22 -16.99
N GLY A 284 36.01 -32.86 -17.54
CA GLY A 284 35.41 -33.57 -18.67
C GLY A 284 36.31 -33.56 -19.90
N ARG A 285 36.96 -32.41 -20.19
CA ARG A 285 37.90 -32.31 -21.30
C ARG A 285 39.18 -33.10 -21.06
N TYR A 286 39.71 -33.08 -19.84
CA TYR A 286 40.86 -33.87 -19.47
C TYR A 286 40.59 -35.37 -19.69
N GLN A 287 39.45 -35.85 -19.20
CA GLN A 287 39.03 -37.24 -19.38
C GLN A 287 38.81 -37.62 -20.85
N GLU A 288 38.25 -36.72 -21.66
CA GLU A 288 38.13 -36.90 -23.11
C GLU A 288 39.49 -37.08 -23.79
N GLY A 289 40.48 -36.24 -23.44
CA GLY A 289 41.85 -36.37 -23.94
C GLY A 289 42.49 -37.71 -23.59
N ARG A 290 42.25 -38.19 -22.36
CA ARG A 290 42.72 -39.50 -21.89
C ARG A 290 42.04 -40.66 -22.62
N GLU A 291 40.73 -40.57 -22.91
CA GLU A 291 40.03 -41.57 -23.71
C GLU A 291 40.53 -41.64 -25.17
N ARG A 292 41.01 -40.51 -25.71
CA ARG A 292 41.63 -40.44 -27.04
C ARG A 292 43.06 -41.00 -27.10
N GLY A 293 43.60 -41.45 -25.96
CA GLY A 293 44.94 -42.01 -25.86
C GLY A 293 46.05 -40.98 -25.66
N LEU A 294 45.72 -39.72 -25.34
CA LEU A 294 46.74 -38.74 -24.95
C LEU A 294 47.35 -39.13 -23.60
N ASP A 295 48.66 -38.90 -23.44
CA ASP A 295 49.29 -39.00 -22.12
C ASP A 295 48.76 -37.90 -21.18
N ARG A 296 49.06 -38.00 -19.88
CA ARG A 296 48.51 -37.08 -18.88
C ARG A 296 48.96 -35.63 -19.10
N GLU A 297 50.17 -35.46 -19.64
CA GLU A 297 50.78 -34.18 -19.96
C GLU A 297 50.12 -33.50 -21.17
N ALA A 298 50.01 -34.20 -22.30
CA ALA A 298 49.33 -33.70 -23.48
C ALA A 298 47.84 -33.49 -23.22
N ALA A 299 47.19 -34.36 -22.43
CA ALA A 299 45.79 -34.16 -22.02
C ALA A 299 45.60 -32.88 -21.19
N TYR A 300 46.56 -32.52 -20.32
CA TYR A 300 46.53 -31.25 -19.59
C TYR A 300 46.66 -30.04 -20.52
N TYR A 301 47.62 -30.05 -21.44
CA TYR A 301 47.81 -28.93 -22.37
C TYR A 301 46.66 -28.78 -23.36
N ASP A 302 46.08 -29.88 -23.87
CA ASP A 302 44.85 -29.87 -24.70
C ASP A 302 43.68 -29.27 -23.92
N THR A 303 43.51 -29.68 -22.66
CA THR A 303 42.46 -29.16 -21.78
C THR A 303 42.60 -27.66 -21.57
N PHE A 304 43.80 -27.20 -21.21
CA PHE A 304 44.04 -25.78 -20.97
C PHE A 304 43.84 -24.94 -22.24
N ALA A 305 44.31 -25.42 -23.40
CA ALA A 305 44.19 -24.70 -24.66
C ALA A 305 42.75 -24.59 -25.16
N GLY A 306 41.95 -25.65 -24.97
CA GLY A 306 40.56 -25.72 -25.42
C GLY A 306 39.55 -25.07 -24.47
N VAL A 307 39.67 -25.28 -23.16
CA VAL A 307 38.61 -24.92 -22.19
C VAL A 307 38.84 -23.56 -21.53
N THR A 308 40.08 -23.15 -21.28
CA THR A 308 40.35 -21.90 -20.52
C THR A 308 39.78 -20.66 -21.22
N LYS A 309 39.86 -20.58 -22.56
CA LYS A 309 39.29 -19.45 -23.32
C LYS A 309 37.76 -19.40 -23.24
N VAL A 310 37.15 -20.57 -23.17
CA VAL A 310 35.71 -20.73 -23.10
C VAL A 310 35.21 -20.37 -21.69
N VAL A 311 35.88 -20.88 -20.64
CA VAL A 311 35.59 -20.54 -19.24
C VAL A 311 35.82 -19.05 -18.96
N LEU A 312 36.87 -18.44 -19.49
CA LEU A 312 37.08 -16.98 -19.36
C LEU A 312 36.02 -16.18 -20.11
N GLY A 313 35.67 -16.58 -21.34
CA GLY A 313 34.64 -15.91 -22.14
C GLY A 313 33.29 -15.95 -21.44
N SER A 314 32.88 -17.12 -20.96
CA SER A 314 31.67 -17.31 -20.15
C SER A 314 31.71 -16.57 -18.82
N GLY A 315 32.79 -16.74 -18.03
CA GLY A 315 32.90 -16.11 -16.73
C GLY A 315 32.77 -14.60 -16.82
N LEU A 316 33.41 -14.00 -17.82
CA LEU A 316 33.34 -12.57 -18.07
C LEU A 316 31.98 -12.12 -18.62
N THR A 317 31.23 -12.95 -19.37
CA THR A 317 29.84 -12.59 -19.74
C THR A 317 28.94 -12.54 -18.53
N ILE A 318 29.05 -13.51 -17.61
CA ILE A 318 28.23 -13.52 -16.38
C ILE A 318 28.62 -12.35 -15.48
N VAL A 319 29.92 -12.14 -15.23
CA VAL A 319 30.43 -10.99 -14.45
C VAL A 319 29.98 -9.67 -15.06
N GLY A 320 30.08 -9.53 -16.39
CA GLY A 320 29.65 -8.33 -17.11
C GLY A 320 28.14 -8.09 -17.02
N ALA A 321 27.33 -9.13 -17.20
CA ALA A 321 25.87 -9.04 -17.10
C ALA A 321 25.42 -8.65 -15.68
N LEU A 322 26.06 -9.20 -14.64
CA LEU A 322 25.82 -8.80 -13.25
C LEU A 322 26.26 -7.34 -13.01
N ALA A 323 27.40 -6.92 -13.57
CA ALA A 323 27.86 -5.53 -13.47
C ALA A 323 26.91 -4.54 -14.16
N CYS A 324 26.18 -4.93 -15.21
CA CYS A 324 25.16 -4.09 -15.84
C CYS A 324 24.02 -3.70 -14.89
N LEU A 325 23.80 -4.44 -13.79
CA LEU A 325 22.85 -4.05 -12.76
C LEU A 325 23.24 -2.76 -12.04
N HIS A 326 24.49 -2.31 -12.13
CA HIS A 326 24.85 -1.02 -11.57
C HIS A 326 24.10 0.16 -12.23
N PHE A 327 23.60 -0.01 -13.46
CA PHE A 327 22.85 1.03 -14.17
C PHE A 327 21.37 1.14 -13.75
N THR A 328 20.86 0.20 -12.95
CA THR A 328 19.49 0.24 -12.43
C THR A 328 19.39 1.18 -11.23
N ARG A 329 18.22 1.76 -10.98
CA ARG A 329 17.99 2.67 -9.85
C ARG A 329 17.59 1.96 -8.57
N LEU A 330 16.79 0.90 -8.67
CA LEU A 330 16.29 0.15 -7.51
C LEU A 330 17.46 -0.54 -6.77
N PRO A 331 17.58 -0.33 -5.45
CA PRO A 331 18.57 -1.01 -4.63
C PRO A 331 18.48 -2.54 -4.70
N TYR A 332 17.28 -3.09 -4.96
CA TYR A 332 17.07 -4.51 -5.24
C TYR A 332 17.99 -5.08 -6.34
N PHE A 333 18.34 -4.27 -7.34
CA PHE A 333 19.21 -4.68 -8.45
C PHE A 333 20.62 -4.12 -8.32
N SER A 334 20.75 -2.82 -8.05
CA SER A 334 22.03 -2.13 -8.05
C SER A 334 22.95 -2.63 -6.93
N SER A 335 22.38 -3.01 -5.78
CA SER A 335 23.15 -3.60 -4.66
C SER A 335 23.73 -4.98 -4.99
N LEU A 336 23.17 -5.71 -5.96
CA LEU A 336 23.68 -7.02 -6.37
C LEU A 336 24.89 -6.92 -7.29
N ALA A 337 25.01 -5.81 -8.02
CA ALA A 337 25.90 -5.68 -9.15
C ALA A 337 27.36 -6.02 -8.78
N PHE A 338 27.95 -5.24 -7.87
CA PHE A 338 29.35 -5.41 -7.49
C PHE A 338 29.61 -6.65 -6.62
N PRO A 339 28.82 -6.96 -5.57
CA PRO A 339 29.05 -8.17 -4.77
C PRO A 339 29.02 -9.44 -5.62
N CYS A 340 28.02 -9.60 -6.49
CA CYS A 340 27.90 -10.80 -7.32
C CYS A 340 28.97 -10.81 -8.43
N ALA A 341 29.25 -9.68 -9.09
CA ALA A 341 30.26 -9.60 -10.14
C ALA A 341 31.68 -9.87 -9.62
N ILE A 342 32.06 -9.27 -8.49
CA ILE A 342 33.39 -9.47 -7.89
C ILE A 342 33.54 -10.89 -7.36
N GLY A 343 32.55 -11.38 -6.61
CA GLY A 343 32.61 -12.74 -6.07
C GLY A 343 32.66 -13.78 -7.18
N LEU A 344 31.92 -13.59 -8.27
CA LEU A 344 31.99 -14.48 -9.42
C LEU A 344 33.32 -14.32 -10.19
N LEU A 345 33.88 -13.12 -10.31
CA LEU A 345 35.19 -12.91 -10.91
C LEU A 345 36.27 -13.70 -10.17
N VAL A 346 36.21 -13.75 -8.84
CA VAL A 346 37.10 -14.58 -8.00
C VAL A 346 36.88 -16.06 -8.27
N VAL A 347 35.63 -16.52 -8.40
CA VAL A 347 35.32 -17.92 -8.74
C VAL A 347 35.84 -18.28 -10.14
N VAL A 348 35.72 -17.40 -11.13
CA VAL A 348 36.28 -17.58 -12.47
C VAL A 348 37.80 -17.64 -12.41
N ALA A 349 38.44 -16.75 -11.66
CA ALA A 349 39.89 -16.75 -11.45
C ALA A 349 40.37 -18.05 -10.80
N ALA A 350 39.66 -18.57 -9.79
CA ALA A 350 39.91 -19.89 -9.22
C ALA A 350 39.69 -21.00 -10.26
N GLY A 351 38.61 -20.93 -11.04
CA GLY A 351 38.29 -21.88 -12.11
C GLY A 351 39.39 -22.05 -13.15
N VAL A 352 40.12 -20.98 -13.49
CA VAL A 352 41.18 -21.00 -14.51
C VAL A 352 42.60 -21.17 -13.94
N THR A 353 42.79 -21.03 -12.62
CA THR A 353 44.09 -21.18 -11.97
C THR A 353 44.16 -22.39 -11.04
N LEU A 354 43.23 -22.51 -10.11
CA LEU A 354 43.14 -23.60 -9.13
C LEU A 354 42.75 -24.92 -9.82
N THR A 355 41.75 -24.93 -10.70
CA THR A 355 41.31 -26.18 -11.36
C THR A 355 42.43 -26.81 -12.19
N PRO A 356 43.14 -26.09 -13.09
CA PRO A 356 44.24 -26.69 -13.83
C PRO A 356 45.40 -27.09 -12.92
N ALA A 357 45.72 -26.32 -11.88
CA ALA A 357 46.75 -26.69 -10.90
C ALA A 357 46.40 -28.01 -10.19
N LEU A 358 45.14 -28.18 -9.78
CA LEU A 358 44.68 -29.41 -9.13
C LEU A 358 44.67 -30.60 -10.09
N ILE A 359 44.29 -30.40 -11.36
CA ILE A 359 44.40 -31.43 -12.41
C ILE A 359 45.87 -31.82 -12.61
N ALA A 360 46.79 -30.84 -12.71
CA ALA A 360 48.22 -31.11 -12.87
C ALA A 360 48.80 -31.90 -11.67
N PHE A 361 48.42 -31.55 -10.45
CA PHE A 361 48.88 -32.24 -9.24
C PHE A 361 48.28 -33.65 -9.12
N ALA A 362 46.95 -33.78 -9.20
CA ALA A 362 46.27 -35.04 -8.95
C ALA A 362 46.32 -36.03 -10.14
N SER A 363 46.56 -35.54 -11.36
CA SER A 363 46.82 -36.41 -12.52
C SER A 363 48.08 -37.25 -12.32
N GLY A 364 49.08 -36.78 -11.58
CA GLY A 364 50.25 -37.58 -11.19
C GLY A 364 49.87 -38.89 -10.50
N PHE A 365 48.79 -38.88 -9.70
CA PHE A 365 48.26 -40.02 -8.97
C PHE A 365 47.14 -40.78 -9.71
N GLY A 366 46.78 -40.36 -10.93
CA GLY A 366 45.74 -41.01 -11.73
C GLY A 366 44.29 -40.82 -11.24
N VAL A 367 44.04 -39.91 -10.30
CA VAL A 367 42.71 -39.74 -9.66
C VAL A 367 41.66 -39.17 -10.63
N PHE A 368 42.09 -38.41 -11.64
CA PHE A 368 41.24 -37.84 -12.68
C PHE A 368 41.10 -38.72 -13.93
N ASP A 369 41.74 -39.89 -13.98
CA ASP A 369 41.64 -40.79 -15.13
C ASP A 369 40.19 -41.33 -15.28
N PRO A 370 39.63 -41.38 -16.50
CA PRO A 370 38.24 -41.78 -16.72
C PRO A 370 38.01 -43.24 -16.35
N LYS A 371 37.06 -43.50 -15.43
CA LYS A 371 36.64 -44.87 -15.06
C LYS A 371 35.58 -45.46 -15.98
N ARG A 372 34.99 -44.64 -16.86
CA ARG A 372 33.93 -45.03 -17.81
C ARG A 372 34.15 -44.31 -19.13
N LYS A 373 33.91 -45.01 -20.24
CA LYS A 373 33.84 -44.40 -21.58
C LYS A 373 32.54 -43.61 -21.75
N PHE A 374 32.62 -42.34 -22.16
CA PHE A 374 31.41 -41.56 -22.46
C PHE A 374 30.61 -42.18 -23.61
N ASN A 375 29.28 -42.22 -23.49
CA ASN A 375 28.41 -42.76 -24.55
C ASN A 375 28.10 -41.68 -25.61
N TYR A 376 29.03 -41.50 -26.54
CA TYR A 376 28.90 -40.54 -27.64
C TYR A 376 27.82 -40.92 -28.68
N THR A 377 27.34 -42.18 -28.67
CA THR A 377 26.47 -42.71 -29.73
C THR A 377 25.09 -42.08 -29.75
N ARG A 378 24.48 -41.82 -28.59
CA ARG A 378 23.14 -41.20 -28.50
C ARG A 378 23.16 -39.76 -29.04
N TRP A 379 24.14 -38.98 -28.64
CA TRP A 379 24.32 -37.60 -29.12
C TRP A 379 24.63 -37.52 -30.61
N ARG A 380 25.45 -38.45 -31.13
CA ARG A 380 25.68 -38.56 -32.58
C ARG A 380 24.41 -38.89 -33.37
N ARG A 381 23.52 -39.74 -32.83
CA ARG A 381 22.21 -40.02 -33.46
C ARG A 381 21.33 -38.77 -33.49
N LEU A 382 21.24 -38.06 -32.38
CA LEU A 382 20.47 -36.81 -32.29
C LEU A 382 21.01 -35.76 -33.28
N ALA A 383 22.33 -35.54 -33.30
CA ALA A 383 22.96 -34.61 -34.24
C ALA A 383 22.76 -35.04 -35.71
N THR A 384 22.76 -36.34 -36.00
CA THR A 384 22.46 -36.85 -37.34
C THR A 384 21.01 -36.59 -37.75
N ALA A 385 20.06 -36.73 -36.82
CA ALA A 385 18.66 -36.41 -37.05
C ALA A 385 18.48 -34.90 -37.34
N ILE A 386 19.12 -34.02 -36.57
CA ILE A 386 19.11 -32.57 -36.77
C ILE A 386 19.68 -32.19 -38.15
N VAL A 387 20.83 -32.77 -38.52
CA VAL A 387 21.44 -32.49 -39.83
C VAL A 387 20.58 -32.99 -41.00
N ARG A 388 19.81 -34.06 -40.80
CA ARG A 388 18.95 -34.67 -41.83
C ARG A 388 17.60 -33.94 -41.96
N TRP A 389 17.01 -33.49 -40.85
CA TRP A 389 15.69 -32.85 -40.79
C TRP A 389 15.72 -31.52 -40.00
N PRO A 390 16.51 -30.53 -40.42
CA PRO A 390 16.73 -29.33 -39.60
C PRO A 390 15.49 -28.44 -39.48
N ALA A 391 14.70 -28.26 -40.55
CA ALA A 391 13.53 -27.39 -40.52
C ALA A 391 12.36 -27.94 -39.66
N PRO A 392 11.97 -29.23 -39.74
CA PRO A 392 10.91 -29.78 -38.88
C PRO A 392 11.29 -29.80 -37.40
N ILE A 393 12.55 -30.11 -37.06
CA ILE A 393 13.04 -30.10 -35.68
C ILE A 393 13.06 -28.68 -35.13
N LEU A 394 13.47 -27.70 -35.94
CA LEU A 394 13.41 -26.29 -35.57
C LEU A 394 11.96 -25.84 -35.33
N ALA A 395 11.05 -26.13 -36.24
CA ALA A 395 9.65 -25.73 -36.13
C ALA A 395 8.98 -26.31 -34.87
N THR A 396 9.16 -27.61 -34.61
CA THR A 396 8.60 -28.26 -33.41
C THR A 396 9.19 -27.71 -32.11
N SER A 397 10.51 -27.48 -32.08
CA SER A 397 11.18 -26.93 -30.89
C SER A 397 10.79 -25.48 -30.62
N VAL A 398 10.61 -24.66 -31.68
CA VAL A 398 10.13 -23.27 -31.57
C VAL A 398 8.67 -23.23 -31.15
N ILE A 399 7.80 -24.12 -31.67
CA ILE A 399 6.41 -24.24 -31.20
C ILE A 399 6.38 -24.55 -29.71
N MET A 400 7.22 -25.48 -29.24
CA MET A 400 7.30 -25.80 -27.82
C MET A 400 7.77 -24.59 -26.98
N ALA A 401 8.70 -23.78 -27.49
CA ALA A 401 9.12 -22.54 -26.83
C ALA A 401 7.99 -21.50 -26.79
N ILE A 402 7.24 -21.34 -27.88
CA ILE A 402 6.09 -20.43 -27.95
C ILE A 402 4.98 -20.89 -26.99
N VAL A 403 4.67 -22.18 -26.94
CA VAL A 403 3.68 -22.75 -26.00
C VAL A 403 4.11 -22.51 -24.56
N GLY A 404 5.41 -22.71 -24.25
CA GLY A 404 5.97 -22.32 -22.95
C GLY A 404 5.75 -20.83 -22.68
N ALA A 405 6.11 -19.96 -23.62
CA ALA A 405 5.99 -18.51 -23.49
C ALA A 405 4.54 -18.00 -23.39
N LEU A 406 3.55 -18.71 -23.95
CA LEU A 406 2.12 -18.36 -23.80
C LEU A 406 1.67 -18.40 -22.34
N GLY A 407 2.34 -19.16 -21.47
CA GLY A 407 2.12 -19.12 -20.03
C GLY A 407 2.33 -17.74 -19.41
N LEU A 408 3.07 -16.84 -20.08
CA LEU A 408 3.29 -15.46 -19.63
C LEU A 408 2.01 -14.59 -19.71
N ALA A 409 1.05 -14.94 -20.57
CA ALA A 409 -0.15 -14.12 -20.78
C ALA A 409 -1.04 -14.01 -19.54
N GLY A 410 -0.92 -14.96 -18.59
CA GLY A 410 -1.64 -14.94 -17.30
C GLY A 410 -0.85 -14.35 -16.14
N PHE A 411 0.34 -13.78 -16.38
CA PHE A 411 1.24 -13.34 -15.31
C PHE A 411 0.65 -12.19 -14.47
N SER A 412 0.32 -12.50 -13.21
CA SER A 412 -0.03 -11.51 -12.17
C SER A 412 1.03 -11.47 -11.05
N PRO A 413 1.86 -10.41 -10.96
CA PRO A 413 2.82 -10.27 -9.88
C PRO A 413 2.13 -9.89 -8.57
N ARG A 414 2.69 -10.35 -7.45
CA ARG A 414 2.30 -9.91 -6.11
C ARG A 414 3.51 -9.23 -5.44
N TYR A 415 3.25 -8.12 -4.74
CA TYR A 415 4.29 -7.28 -4.13
C TYR A 415 4.44 -7.49 -2.62
N ASN A 416 3.37 -7.87 -1.92
CA ASN A 416 3.40 -8.04 -0.48
C ASN A 416 4.20 -9.29 -0.04
N ASP A 417 5.33 -9.07 0.64
CA ASP A 417 6.24 -10.10 1.15
C ASP A 417 5.61 -11.01 2.22
N LEU A 418 4.56 -10.53 2.90
CA LEU A 418 3.84 -11.25 3.96
C LEU A 418 3.41 -12.67 3.53
N TYR A 419 3.02 -12.84 2.27
CA TYR A 419 2.54 -14.12 1.74
C TYR A 419 3.65 -15.14 1.47
N TYR A 420 4.91 -14.69 1.39
CA TYR A 420 6.07 -15.50 1.07
C TYR A 420 6.84 -15.97 2.31
N LEU A 421 6.54 -15.38 3.46
CA LEU A 421 7.08 -15.76 4.76
C LEU A 421 6.42 -17.04 5.33
N PRO A 422 7.13 -17.79 6.19
CA PRO A 422 6.55 -18.89 6.93
C PRO A 422 5.57 -18.39 7.99
N LYS A 423 4.54 -19.19 8.32
CA LYS A 423 3.53 -18.84 9.34
C LYS A 423 4.09 -18.62 10.75
N SER A 424 5.31 -19.07 11.01
CA SER A 424 6.01 -18.87 12.28
C SER A 424 6.62 -17.48 12.42
N ALA A 425 6.78 -16.72 11.33
CA ALA A 425 7.41 -15.39 11.38
C ALA A 425 6.60 -14.42 12.27
N PRO A 426 7.26 -13.62 13.14
CA PRO A 426 6.60 -12.66 14.03
C PRO A 426 5.65 -11.70 13.30
N SER A 427 6.05 -11.14 12.16
CA SER A 427 5.23 -10.23 11.36
C SER A 427 4.00 -10.93 10.79
N VAL A 428 4.11 -12.20 10.36
CA VAL A 428 2.94 -12.97 9.91
C VAL A 428 1.94 -13.15 11.04
N GLN A 429 2.41 -13.48 12.25
CA GLN A 429 1.54 -13.58 13.43
C GLN A 429 0.92 -12.22 13.80
N ALA A 430 1.67 -11.13 13.65
CA ALA A 430 1.19 -9.78 13.92
C ALA A 430 0.06 -9.37 12.97
N TYR A 431 0.24 -9.56 11.65
CA TYR A 431 -0.78 -9.30 10.65
C TYR A 431 -1.97 -10.26 10.80
N ASP A 432 -1.78 -11.56 11.02
CA ASP A 432 -2.87 -12.53 11.26
C ASP A 432 -3.70 -12.21 12.52
N ALA A 433 -3.08 -11.59 13.53
CA ALA A 433 -3.77 -11.15 14.73
C ALA A 433 -4.53 -9.84 14.49
N ALA A 434 -3.93 -8.89 13.78
CA ALA A 434 -4.51 -7.60 13.47
C ALA A 434 -5.66 -7.71 12.44
N ASP A 435 -5.57 -8.61 11.46
CA ASP A 435 -6.59 -8.86 10.42
C ASP A 435 -7.94 -9.35 10.97
N ARG A 436 -7.97 -9.81 12.23
CA ARG A 436 -9.22 -10.19 12.90
C ARG A 436 -10.08 -8.97 13.24
N HIS A 437 -9.48 -7.79 13.32
CA HIS A 437 -10.09 -6.56 13.83
C HIS A 437 -9.92 -5.36 12.89
N PHE A 438 -8.88 -5.37 12.05
CA PHE A 438 -8.56 -4.35 11.06
C PHE A 438 -8.53 -4.95 9.65
N THR A 439 -8.75 -4.13 8.63
CA THR A 439 -8.38 -4.48 7.26
C THR A 439 -6.87 -4.31 7.09
N GLN A 440 -6.21 -5.16 6.29
CA GLN A 440 -4.76 -5.03 6.01
C GLN A 440 -4.37 -3.62 5.53
N ALA A 441 -5.25 -2.96 4.79
CA ALA A 441 -5.05 -1.61 4.30
C ALA A 441 -4.97 -0.56 5.41
N ARG A 442 -5.69 -0.77 6.52
CA ARG A 442 -5.66 0.14 7.67
C ARG A 442 -4.33 0.11 8.42
N LEU A 443 -3.57 -0.98 8.31
CA LEU A 443 -2.23 -1.12 8.87
C LEU A 443 -1.13 -0.60 7.93
N ASN A 444 -1.46 -0.17 6.72
CA ASN A 444 -0.48 0.29 5.74
C ASN A 444 -1.02 1.52 4.99
N PRO A 445 -1.38 2.62 5.69
CA PRO A 445 -1.98 3.78 5.03
C PRO A 445 -0.97 4.54 4.16
N ASP A 446 -1.49 5.33 3.23
CA ASP A 446 -0.74 6.35 2.53
C ASP A 446 -0.82 7.69 3.27
N LEU A 447 0.26 8.46 3.20
CA LEU A 447 0.41 9.76 3.83
C LEU A 447 0.58 10.81 2.73
N LEU A 448 -0.44 11.65 2.56
CA LEU A 448 -0.42 12.77 1.63
C LEU A 448 -0.24 14.06 2.42
N MET A 449 0.65 14.95 2.00
CA MET A 449 0.85 16.26 2.60
C MET A 449 0.69 17.36 1.55
N ILE A 450 -0.02 18.40 1.94
CA ILE A 450 -0.16 19.65 1.20
C ILE A 450 0.69 20.70 1.91
N GLU A 451 1.66 21.28 1.22
CA GLU A 451 2.53 22.34 1.72
C GLU A 451 2.18 23.68 1.05
N SER A 452 1.89 24.70 1.86
CA SER A 452 1.52 26.05 1.44
C SER A 452 2.58 27.08 1.79
N ASP A 453 2.48 28.26 1.17
CA ASP A 453 3.32 29.42 1.46
C ASP A 453 2.87 30.21 2.71
N HIS A 454 1.61 30.02 3.13
CA HIS A 454 0.96 30.68 4.28
C HIS A 454 0.41 29.67 5.30
N ASP A 455 -0.05 30.20 6.44
CA ASP A 455 -0.59 29.41 7.56
C ASP A 455 -2.02 28.91 7.28
N LEU A 456 -2.19 27.59 7.30
CA LEU A 456 -3.43 26.86 7.00
C LEU A 456 -4.46 26.91 8.13
N ARG A 457 -4.12 27.43 9.31
CA ARG A 457 -4.98 27.44 10.51
C ARG A 457 -6.03 28.55 10.45
N ASN A 458 -6.78 28.60 9.36
CA ASN A 458 -7.83 29.56 9.13
C ASN A 458 -9.06 28.91 8.47
N PRO A 459 -10.26 29.49 8.60
CA PRO A 459 -11.47 28.91 8.02
C PRO A 459 -11.41 28.70 6.50
N THR A 460 -10.75 29.59 5.76
CA THR A 460 -10.67 29.53 4.29
C THR A 460 -9.94 28.28 3.83
N ASP A 461 -8.77 28.01 4.40
CA ASP A 461 -7.97 26.85 4.00
C ASP A 461 -8.57 25.55 4.53
N MET A 462 -9.27 25.55 5.67
CA MET A 462 -10.03 24.39 6.13
C MET A 462 -11.11 23.96 5.12
N LEU A 463 -11.74 24.90 4.41
CA LEU A 463 -12.66 24.56 3.31
C LEU A 463 -11.93 23.87 2.16
N VAL A 464 -10.72 24.32 1.83
CA VAL A 464 -9.91 23.73 0.76
C VAL A 464 -9.41 22.35 1.17
N LEU A 465 -8.94 22.17 2.40
CA LEU A 465 -8.52 20.88 2.93
C LEU A 465 -9.67 19.87 2.96
N ASP A 466 -10.90 20.29 3.31
CA ASP A 466 -12.07 19.40 3.23
C ASP A 466 -12.43 19.03 1.79
N LYS A 467 -12.35 19.99 0.86
CA LYS A 467 -12.53 19.73 -0.58
C LYS A 467 -11.52 18.70 -1.10
N ILE A 468 -10.25 18.79 -0.67
CA ILE A 468 -9.21 17.81 -1.02
C ILE A 468 -9.55 16.44 -0.42
N ALA A 469 -9.88 16.38 0.87
CA ALA A 469 -10.25 15.12 1.54
C ALA A 469 -11.41 14.42 0.81
N GLY A 470 -12.42 15.18 0.41
CA GLY A 470 -13.56 14.63 -0.31
C GLY A 470 -13.27 14.24 -1.76
N ALA A 471 -12.41 14.97 -2.45
CA ALA A 471 -11.96 14.59 -3.79
C ALA A 471 -11.19 13.26 -3.78
N ILE A 472 -10.31 13.06 -2.79
CA ILE A 472 -9.56 11.82 -2.59
C ILE A 472 -10.50 10.67 -2.21
N PHE A 473 -11.45 10.90 -1.30
CA PHE A 473 -12.41 9.88 -0.87
C PHE A 473 -13.28 9.34 -2.03
N ARG A 474 -13.58 10.17 -3.04
CA ARG A 474 -14.33 9.75 -4.24
C ARG A 474 -13.53 8.89 -5.21
N VAL A 475 -12.21 8.76 -5.02
CA VAL A 475 -11.38 7.91 -5.87
C VAL A 475 -11.76 6.44 -5.61
N PRO A 476 -12.12 5.67 -6.66
CA PRO A 476 -12.41 4.26 -6.49
C PRO A 476 -11.21 3.51 -5.91
N GLY A 477 -11.42 2.75 -4.84
CA GLY A 477 -10.37 2.02 -4.12
C GLY A 477 -9.92 2.68 -2.81
N ILE A 478 -10.42 3.88 -2.49
CA ILE A 478 -10.19 4.53 -1.19
C ILE A 478 -11.36 4.22 -0.24
N GLU A 479 -11.05 3.66 0.93
CA GLU A 479 -12.05 3.35 1.95
C GLU A 479 -12.24 4.52 2.92
N ARG A 480 -11.16 5.22 3.26
CA ARG A 480 -11.18 6.26 4.30
C ARG A 480 -10.10 7.30 4.06
N VAL A 481 -10.43 8.57 4.33
CA VAL A 481 -9.46 9.67 4.34
C VAL A 481 -9.56 10.40 5.66
N GLN A 482 -8.49 10.39 6.44
CA GLN A 482 -8.41 11.12 7.70
C GLN A 482 -7.61 12.42 7.50
N SER A 483 -8.15 13.52 7.99
CA SER A 483 -7.54 14.86 7.92
C SER A 483 -7.96 15.66 9.15
N ILE A 484 -7.47 16.90 9.29
CA ILE A 484 -7.97 17.82 10.34
C ILE A 484 -9.48 18.09 10.22
N THR A 485 -10.04 18.07 9.02
CA THR A 485 -11.48 18.30 8.79
C THR A 485 -12.31 17.02 8.94
N ARG A 486 -11.65 15.86 8.94
CA ARG A 486 -12.23 14.52 9.02
C ARG A 486 -11.37 13.58 9.86
N PRO A 487 -11.15 13.85 11.17
CA PRO A 487 -10.19 13.08 11.97
C PRO A 487 -10.55 11.59 12.04
N LEU A 488 -11.84 11.26 11.94
CA LEU A 488 -12.36 9.89 12.03
C LEU A 488 -12.67 9.24 10.67
N GLY A 489 -12.50 9.98 9.56
CA GLY A 489 -12.92 9.57 8.21
C GLY A 489 -14.14 10.33 7.70
N PRO A 490 -15.28 10.29 8.42
CA PRO A 490 -16.41 11.17 8.14
C PRO A 490 -16.11 12.64 8.47
N PRO A 491 -16.85 13.60 7.87
CA PRO A 491 -16.83 15.00 8.27
C PRO A 491 -17.09 15.18 9.78
N ILE A 492 -16.46 16.19 10.38
CA ILE A 492 -16.72 16.56 11.78
C ILE A 492 -18.22 16.79 11.97
N GLN A 493 -18.82 16.07 12.93
CA GLN A 493 -20.19 16.32 13.38
C GLN A 493 -20.30 17.78 13.82
N ASP A 494 -21.41 18.43 13.50
CA ASP A 494 -21.71 19.83 13.81
C ASP A 494 -20.90 20.86 13.00
N GLY A 495 -20.05 20.38 12.07
CA GLY A 495 -19.24 21.21 11.17
C GLY A 495 -19.95 21.65 9.89
N SER A 496 -21.27 21.46 9.76
CA SER A 496 -22.00 21.82 8.53
C SER A 496 -22.65 23.20 8.61
N VAL A 497 -22.70 23.93 7.48
CA VAL A 497 -23.38 25.24 7.39
C VAL A 497 -24.84 25.18 7.87
N PRO A 498 -25.67 24.18 7.49
CA PRO A 498 -27.02 24.06 8.01
C PRO A 498 -27.09 23.85 9.53
N PHE A 499 -26.13 23.10 10.11
CA PHE A 499 -26.03 22.96 11.55
C PHE A 499 -25.70 24.30 12.22
N GLN A 500 -24.72 25.04 11.71
CA GLN A 500 -24.35 26.36 12.23
C GLN A 500 -25.53 27.34 12.18
N LEU A 501 -26.31 27.34 11.10
CA LEU A 501 -27.54 28.12 10.99
C LEU A 501 -28.59 27.70 12.02
N SER A 502 -28.70 26.40 12.31
CA SER A 502 -29.65 25.90 13.31
C SER A 502 -29.29 26.36 14.72
N VAL A 503 -27.99 26.34 15.08
CA VAL A 503 -27.49 26.79 16.39
C VAL A 503 -27.73 28.28 16.60
N GLN A 504 -27.59 29.10 15.55
CA GLN A 504 -27.89 30.53 15.61
C GLN A 504 -29.35 30.83 15.97
N THR A 505 -30.28 29.89 15.73
CA THR A 505 -31.69 30.06 16.11
C THR A 505 -32.00 29.69 17.56
N ALA A 506 -31.06 29.08 18.29
CA ALA A 506 -31.28 28.67 19.68
C ALA A 506 -31.66 29.83 20.62
N PRO A 507 -30.99 31.01 20.58
CA PRO A 507 -31.42 32.17 21.37
C PRO A 507 -32.81 32.68 20.98
N ILE A 508 -33.16 32.61 19.70
CA ILE A 508 -34.48 33.01 19.19
C ILE A 508 -35.55 32.08 19.78
N ARG A 509 -35.30 30.77 19.80
CA ARG A 509 -36.21 29.78 20.38
C ARG A 509 -36.46 30.02 21.87
N SER A 510 -35.41 30.33 22.63
CA SER A 510 -35.53 30.71 24.04
C SER A 510 -36.40 31.97 24.21
N ASN A 511 -36.20 32.99 23.37
CA ASN A 511 -37.00 34.22 23.41
C ASN A 511 -38.46 34.02 22.96
N LEU A 512 -38.73 33.09 22.04
CA LEU A 512 -40.09 32.78 21.60
C LEU A 512 -40.96 32.25 22.73
N THR A 513 -40.38 31.50 23.68
CA THR A 513 -41.11 31.03 24.86
C THR A 513 -41.64 32.21 25.69
N TYR A 514 -40.79 33.23 25.91
CA TYR A 514 -41.19 34.45 26.59
C TYR A 514 -42.28 35.23 25.82
N LEU A 515 -42.16 35.32 24.49
CA LEU A 515 -43.16 35.99 23.66
C LEU A 515 -44.52 35.27 23.68
N LYS A 516 -44.53 33.93 23.63
CA LYS A 516 -45.75 33.10 23.76
C LYS A 516 -46.47 33.41 25.08
N ASP A 517 -45.74 33.51 26.18
CA ASP A 517 -46.31 33.85 27.49
C ASP A 517 -46.95 35.25 27.50
N ARG A 518 -46.29 36.25 26.90
CA ARG A 518 -46.84 37.62 26.79
C ARG A 518 -48.07 37.70 25.88
N VAL A 519 -48.10 36.97 24.77
CA VAL A 519 -49.27 36.90 23.89
C VAL A 519 -50.44 36.21 24.59
N ALA A 520 -50.19 35.17 25.37
CA ALA A 520 -51.20 34.52 26.19
C ALA A 520 -51.82 35.46 27.23
N ASP A 521 -51.04 36.40 27.78
CA ASP A 521 -51.56 37.42 28.70
C ASP A 521 -52.46 38.45 28.00
N ILE A 522 -52.19 38.81 26.74
CA ILE A 522 -53.09 39.67 25.94
C ILE A 522 -54.47 39.01 25.77
N LYS A 523 -54.51 37.70 25.59
CA LYS A 523 -55.77 36.94 25.54
C LYS A 523 -56.53 36.96 26.88
N LYS A 524 -55.85 37.08 28.02
CA LYS A 524 -56.53 37.24 29.31
C LYS A 524 -57.22 38.61 29.40
N ILE A 525 -56.63 39.66 28.82
CA ILE A 525 -57.22 41.01 28.77
C ILE A 525 -58.58 40.98 28.05
N THR A 526 -58.71 40.22 26.96
CA THR A 526 -60.00 40.12 26.25
C THR A 526 -61.07 39.45 27.12
N GLY A 527 -60.70 38.42 27.90
CA GLY A 527 -61.58 37.82 28.91
C GLY A 527 -62.03 38.80 30.01
N PHE A 528 -61.14 39.70 30.45
CA PHE A 528 -61.50 40.78 31.37
C PHE A 528 -62.44 41.81 30.72
N LEU A 529 -62.22 42.15 29.45
CA LEU A 529 -63.09 43.06 28.71
C LEU A 529 -64.48 42.46 28.45
N ASP A 530 -64.60 41.17 28.14
CA ASP A 530 -65.89 40.48 28.03
C ASP A 530 -66.67 40.51 29.34
N THR A 531 -65.96 40.31 30.46
CA THR A 531 -66.54 40.45 31.79
C THR A 531 -67.04 41.88 32.02
N GLN A 532 -66.26 42.90 31.65
CA GLN A 532 -66.63 44.30 31.76
C GLN A 532 -67.85 44.67 30.89
N ILE A 533 -67.90 44.18 29.64
CA ILE A 533 -69.04 44.37 28.74
C ILE A 533 -70.32 43.79 29.36
N THR A 534 -70.23 42.56 29.89
CA THR A 534 -71.36 41.90 30.55
C THR A 534 -71.87 42.71 31.75
N LEU A 535 -70.95 43.30 32.54
CA LEU A 535 -71.31 44.16 33.66
C LEU A 535 -71.96 45.47 33.21
N LEU A 536 -71.43 46.11 32.16
CA LEU A 536 -72.00 47.35 31.60
C LEU A 536 -73.39 47.11 30.98
N GLU A 537 -73.60 45.99 30.28
CA GLU A 537 -74.92 45.61 29.74
C GLU A 537 -75.94 45.37 30.86
N ARG A 538 -75.50 44.74 31.97
CA ARG A 538 -76.33 44.59 33.16
C ARG A 538 -76.62 45.94 33.83
N GLN A 539 -75.63 46.84 33.89
CA GLN A 539 -75.79 48.19 34.41
C GLN A 539 -76.78 49.00 33.57
N TYR A 540 -76.70 48.92 32.23
CA TYR A 540 -77.66 49.54 31.31
C TYR A 540 -79.09 49.08 31.61
N ALA A 541 -79.31 47.76 31.69
CA ALA A 541 -80.64 47.20 31.96
C ALA A 541 -81.20 47.63 33.33
N ILE A 542 -80.35 47.81 34.34
CA ILE A 542 -80.77 48.29 35.67
C ILE A 542 -81.08 49.78 35.64
N THR A 543 -80.21 50.60 35.04
CA THR A 543 -80.42 52.06 34.93
C THR A 543 -81.62 52.39 34.06
N GLN A 544 -81.93 51.58 33.05
CA GLN A 544 -83.14 51.72 32.24
C GLN A 544 -84.39 51.55 33.09
N LYS A 545 -84.46 50.47 33.88
CA LYS A 545 -85.56 50.26 34.83
C LYS A 545 -85.68 51.39 35.86
N LEU A 546 -84.54 51.94 36.29
CA LEU A 546 -84.51 53.07 37.24
C LEU A 546 -85.05 54.36 36.60
N ALA A 547 -84.68 54.64 35.34
CA ALA A 547 -85.17 55.80 34.59
C ALA A 547 -86.67 55.68 34.29
N ASP A 548 -87.14 54.50 33.88
CA ASP A 548 -88.57 54.23 33.64
C ASP A 548 -89.38 54.40 34.94
N ALA A 549 -88.88 53.89 36.06
CA ALA A 549 -89.52 54.06 37.37
C ALA A 549 -89.51 55.52 37.87
N ALA A 550 -88.44 56.27 37.60
CA ALA A 550 -88.35 57.70 37.95
C ALA A 550 -89.33 58.56 37.12
N ASP A 551 -89.48 58.26 35.82
CA ASP A 551 -90.47 58.91 34.95
C ASP A 551 -91.90 58.58 35.41
N ASP A 552 -92.18 57.32 35.73
CA ASP A 552 -93.49 56.88 36.23
C ASP A 552 -93.83 57.53 37.57
N SER A 553 -92.86 57.60 38.48
CA SER A 553 -92.99 58.27 39.77
C SER A 553 -93.19 59.78 39.62
N SER A 554 -92.50 60.44 38.68
CA SER A 554 -92.69 61.86 38.36
C SER A 554 -94.09 62.13 37.81
N LYS A 555 -94.55 61.32 36.85
CA LYS A 555 -95.88 61.43 36.24
C LYS A 555 -97.01 61.22 37.27
N THR A 556 -96.91 60.15 38.07
CA THR A 556 -97.90 59.83 39.11
C THR A 556 -97.97 60.92 40.19
N THR A 557 -96.82 61.50 40.57
CA THR A 557 -96.78 62.60 41.55
C THR A 557 -97.39 63.89 40.98
N GLY A 558 -97.18 64.17 39.68
CA GLY A 558 -97.82 65.29 39.00
C GLY A 558 -99.34 65.13 38.88
N GLU A 559 -99.84 63.93 38.59
CA GLU A 559 -101.28 63.62 38.63
C GLU A 559 -101.85 63.79 40.05
N THR A 560 -101.10 63.38 41.07
CA THR A 560 -101.48 63.53 42.49
C THR A 560 -101.52 65.00 42.93
N ALA A 561 -100.59 65.83 42.46
CA ALA A 561 -100.60 67.27 42.69
C ALA A 561 -101.84 67.93 42.05
N ALA A 562 -102.18 67.57 40.82
CA ALA A 562 -103.37 68.07 40.13
C ALA A 562 -104.68 67.70 40.85
N ILE A 563 -104.79 66.46 41.35
CA ILE A 563 -105.94 66.03 42.16
C ILE A 563 -105.99 66.80 43.50
N THR A 564 -104.85 67.10 44.10
CA THR A 564 -104.78 67.85 45.37
C THR A 564 -105.21 69.31 45.17
N ASP A 565 -104.87 69.93 44.03
CA ASP A 565 -105.36 71.25 43.65
C ASP A 565 -106.90 71.25 43.45
N GLU A 566 -107.45 70.22 42.80
CA GLU A 566 -108.92 70.08 42.62
C GLU A 566 -109.66 69.90 43.96
N ILE A 567 -109.09 69.14 44.90
CA ILE A 567 -109.64 68.98 46.26
C ILE A 567 -109.57 70.30 47.04
N ARG A 568 -108.47 71.04 46.92
CA ARG A 568 -108.30 72.37 47.54
C ARG A 568 -109.37 73.34 47.04
N ASP A 569 -109.61 73.38 45.74
CA ASP A 569 -110.61 74.26 45.13
C ASP A 569 -112.04 73.90 45.58
N HIS A 570 -112.37 72.61 45.65
CA HIS A 570 -113.67 72.17 46.20
C HIS A 570 -113.84 72.44 47.71
N ILE A 571 -112.76 72.41 48.49
CA ILE A 571 -112.78 72.78 49.91
C ILE A 571 -112.96 74.30 50.06
N ALA A 572 -112.34 75.10 49.18
CA ALA A 572 -112.54 76.55 49.15
C ALA A 572 -113.99 76.93 48.83
N ASP A 573 -114.63 76.24 47.87
CA ASP A 573 -116.06 76.42 47.54
C ASP A 573 -116.98 76.06 48.73
N PHE A 574 -116.64 75.02 49.51
CA PHE A 574 -117.39 74.61 50.70
C PHE A 574 -117.25 75.63 51.86
N ASP A 575 -116.05 76.17 52.12
CA ASP A 575 -115.82 77.18 53.16
C ASP A 575 -116.59 78.49 52.87
N ASP A 576 -116.64 78.92 51.61
CA ASP A 576 -117.36 80.14 51.23
C ASP A 576 -118.88 80.05 51.43
N PHE A 577 -119.47 78.84 51.33
CA PHE A 577 -120.91 78.63 51.57
C PHE A 577 -121.28 78.66 53.06
N TRP A 578 -120.39 78.24 53.96
CA TRP A 578 -120.66 78.12 55.41
C TRP A 578 -120.16 79.31 56.26
N ARG A 579 -119.52 80.31 55.64
CA ARG A 579 -119.00 81.53 56.26
C ARG A 579 -119.94 82.24 57.26
N PRO A 580 -121.27 82.36 57.04
CA PRO A 580 -122.18 83.01 57.99
C PRO A 580 -122.35 82.24 59.31
N ILE A 581 -122.21 80.91 59.28
CA ILE A 581 -122.33 80.05 60.46
C ILE A 581 -120.99 79.98 61.20
N ARG A 582 -119.85 79.93 60.47
CA ARG A 582 -118.50 80.01 61.04
C ARG A 582 -118.32 81.27 61.89
N SER A 583 -118.83 82.41 61.44
CA SER A 583 -118.70 83.70 62.15
C SER A 583 -119.56 83.81 63.42
N TYR A 584 -120.68 83.09 63.53
CA TYR A 584 -121.50 83.02 64.76
C TYR A 584 -120.74 82.34 65.92
N PHE A 585 -120.01 81.26 65.62
CA PHE A 585 -119.26 80.48 66.63
C PHE A 585 -117.96 81.16 67.10
N TYR A 586 -117.44 82.16 66.37
CA TYR A 586 -116.25 82.93 66.77
C TYR A 586 -116.55 84.12 67.70
N TRP A 587 -117.82 84.55 67.83
CA TRP A 587 -118.20 85.76 68.59
C TRP A 587 -118.74 85.47 70.02
N GLU A 588 -119.16 84.23 70.33
CA GLU A 588 -119.77 83.87 71.61
C GLU A 588 -118.73 83.32 72.62
N LYS A 589 -118.52 84.05 73.73
CA LYS A 589 -117.38 83.86 74.65
C LYS A 589 -117.36 82.56 75.48
N HIS A 590 -118.42 81.75 75.46
CA HIS A 590 -118.59 80.58 76.35
C HIS A 590 -118.63 79.22 75.59
N CYS A 591 -118.26 79.20 74.30
CA CYS A 591 -118.32 78.01 73.42
C CYS A 591 -117.32 76.88 73.79
N TYR A 592 -116.38 77.10 74.71
CA TYR A 592 -115.44 76.06 75.19
C TYR A 592 -116.09 75.01 76.10
N ASP A 593 -117.18 75.35 76.80
CA ASP A 593 -117.83 74.45 77.77
C ASP A 593 -119.01 73.67 77.18
N ILE A 594 -119.29 73.85 75.88
CA ILE A 594 -120.39 73.18 75.16
C ILE A 594 -119.79 72.15 74.19
N PRO A 595 -119.95 70.83 74.43
CA PRO A 595 -119.28 69.78 73.67
C PRO A 595 -119.49 69.85 72.15
N ILE A 596 -120.68 70.28 71.71
CA ILE A 596 -121.03 70.34 70.28
C ILE A 596 -120.42 71.56 69.57
N CYS A 597 -120.08 72.61 70.33
CA CYS A 597 -119.55 73.86 69.80
C CYS A 597 -118.03 73.74 69.53
N TRP A 598 -117.29 73.07 70.42
CA TRP A 598 -115.86 72.79 70.25
C TRP A 598 -115.58 71.78 69.12
N SER A 599 -116.40 70.75 68.96
CA SER A 599 -116.23 69.75 67.88
C SER A 599 -116.38 70.35 66.48
N LEU A 600 -117.30 71.31 66.33
CA LEU A 600 -117.52 72.02 65.06
C LEU A 600 -116.39 73.00 64.74
N ARG A 601 -115.76 73.63 65.74
CA ARG A 601 -114.57 74.47 65.53
C ARG A 601 -113.34 73.66 65.12
N SER A 602 -113.06 72.54 65.79
CA SER A 602 -111.93 71.67 65.44
C SER A 602 -112.06 71.06 64.04
N LEU A 603 -113.27 70.94 63.51
CA LEU A 603 -113.51 70.48 62.13
C LEU A 603 -113.06 71.52 61.09
N PHE A 604 -113.21 72.82 61.38
CA PHE A 604 -112.77 73.89 60.49
C PHE A 604 -111.26 74.16 60.58
N ASP A 605 -110.65 74.05 61.77
CA ASP A 605 -109.19 74.18 61.92
C ASP A 605 -108.41 73.05 61.20
N ALA A 606 -109.04 71.90 60.92
CA ALA A 606 -108.46 70.82 60.12
C ALA A 606 -108.46 71.09 58.60
N LEU A 607 -109.30 72.00 58.10
CA LEU A 607 -109.41 72.34 56.68
C LEU A 607 -108.32 73.33 56.24
N ASP A 608 -107.83 74.19 57.13
CA ASP A 608 -106.77 75.20 56.84
C ASP A 608 -105.38 74.58 56.53
N GLY A 609 -105.18 73.27 56.73
CA GLY A 609 -103.90 72.56 56.48
C GLY A 609 -103.68 72.09 55.03
N PHE A 610 -104.68 72.17 54.15
CA PHE A 610 -104.61 71.64 52.78
C PHE A 610 -103.71 72.45 51.84
N ASP A 611 -103.55 73.75 52.05
CA ASP A 611 -102.68 74.61 51.23
C ASP A 611 -101.19 74.22 51.34
N GLN A 612 -100.73 73.85 52.53
CA GLN A 612 -99.34 73.40 52.72
C GLN A 612 -99.05 72.05 52.06
N LEU A 613 -100.07 71.20 51.92
CA LEU A 613 -99.95 69.88 51.31
C LEU A 613 -99.77 69.99 49.79
N ALA A 614 -100.55 70.85 49.13
CA ALA A 614 -100.47 71.10 47.69
C ALA A 614 -99.09 71.67 47.27
N GLU A 615 -98.58 72.66 48.00
CA GLU A 615 -97.27 73.28 47.71
C GLU A 615 -96.11 72.27 47.83
N LYS A 616 -96.17 71.35 48.79
CA LYS A 616 -95.18 70.29 48.96
C LYS A 616 -95.23 69.26 47.83
N PHE A 617 -96.40 68.92 47.30
CA PHE A 617 -96.53 68.02 46.13
C PHE A 617 -95.98 68.64 44.85
N HIS A 618 -96.16 69.94 44.63
CA HIS A 618 -95.54 70.65 43.49
C HIS A 618 -94.01 70.67 43.59
N THR A 619 -93.45 70.90 44.79
CA THR A 619 -92.00 70.85 45.02
C THR A 619 -91.44 69.45 44.74
N LEU A 620 -92.13 68.40 45.23
CA LEU A 620 -91.76 67.00 45.00
C LEU A 620 -91.82 66.61 43.51
N THR A 621 -92.79 67.15 42.77
CA THR A 621 -92.90 66.95 41.31
C THR A 621 -91.72 67.58 40.57
N GLY A 622 -91.28 68.78 40.98
CA GLY A 622 -90.09 69.43 40.45
C GLY A 622 -88.80 68.63 40.68
N ASP A 623 -88.60 68.15 41.91
CA ASP A 623 -87.42 67.36 42.28
C ASP A 623 -87.39 65.99 41.57
N LEU A 624 -88.53 65.29 41.47
CA LEU A 624 -88.64 64.03 40.74
C LEU A 624 -88.45 64.20 39.23
N GLY A 625 -88.93 65.30 38.65
CA GLY A 625 -88.68 65.65 37.25
C GLY A 625 -87.19 65.89 36.96
N SER A 626 -86.48 66.55 37.87
CA SER A 626 -85.03 66.73 37.76
C SER A 626 -84.26 65.40 37.86
N THR A 627 -84.72 64.51 38.74
CA THR A 627 -84.14 63.18 38.94
C THR A 627 -84.33 62.31 37.69
N ALA A 628 -85.54 62.29 37.11
CA ALA A 628 -85.85 61.54 35.89
C ALA A 628 -84.96 61.98 34.71
N LYS A 629 -84.75 63.30 34.55
CA LYS A 629 -83.88 63.86 33.52
C LYS A 629 -82.42 63.44 33.72
N ALA A 630 -81.89 63.52 34.94
CA ALA A 630 -80.53 63.09 35.25
C ALA A 630 -80.31 61.58 35.02
N THR A 631 -81.28 60.73 35.36
CA THR A 631 -81.20 59.29 35.08
C THR A 631 -81.22 58.96 33.58
N ARG A 632 -81.94 59.74 32.75
CA ARG A 632 -81.90 59.57 31.29
C ARG A 632 -80.56 60.01 30.68
N GLU A 633 -79.98 61.11 31.16
CA GLU A 633 -78.65 61.54 30.73
C GLU A 633 -77.59 60.46 31.06
N LEU A 634 -77.68 59.84 32.24
CA LEU A 634 -76.81 58.73 32.61
C LEU A 634 -77.04 57.49 31.71
N LEU A 635 -78.29 57.19 31.36
CA LEU A 635 -78.65 56.07 30.49
C LEU A 635 -78.11 56.23 29.07
N ALA A 636 -78.00 57.46 28.56
CA ALA A 636 -77.51 57.75 27.21
C ALA A 636 -76.00 57.46 27.03
N ILE A 637 -75.20 57.54 28.10
CA ILE A 637 -73.74 57.37 28.06
C ILE A 637 -73.33 55.89 28.08
N ILE A 638 -74.13 55.01 28.70
CA ILE A 638 -73.76 53.59 28.89
C ILE A 638 -73.62 52.82 27.56
N PRO A 639 -74.52 52.96 26.56
CA PRO A 639 -74.38 52.32 25.25
C PRO A 639 -73.09 52.70 24.51
N GLU A 640 -72.68 53.97 24.61
CA GLU A 640 -71.45 54.47 23.99
C GLU A 640 -70.21 53.82 24.65
N ASN A 641 -70.20 53.73 25.99
CA ASN A 641 -69.15 53.01 26.71
C ASN A 641 -69.10 51.51 26.34
N ILE A 642 -70.25 50.83 26.22
CA ILE A 642 -70.30 49.44 25.77
C ILE A 642 -69.71 49.29 24.36
N ALA A 643 -70.04 50.21 23.44
CA ALA A 643 -69.52 50.20 22.08
C ALA A 643 -68.00 50.40 22.05
N VAL A 644 -67.46 51.33 22.83
CA VAL A 644 -66.02 51.57 22.96
C VAL A 644 -65.32 50.36 23.57
N THR A 645 -65.85 49.76 24.65
CA THR A 645 -65.25 48.54 25.25
C THR A 645 -65.28 47.35 24.30
N LYS A 646 -66.36 47.17 23.52
CA LYS A 646 -66.43 46.16 22.45
C LYS A 646 -65.38 46.41 21.37
N ALA A 647 -65.20 47.66 20.92
CA ALA A 647 -64.16 48.01 19.96
C ALA A 647 -62.73 47.76 20.50
N ILE A 648 -62.48 48.06 21.78
CA ILE A 648 -61.20 47.75 22.45
C ILE A 648 -60.97 46.24 22.50
N ARG A 649 -61.99 45.45 22.88
CA ARG A 649 -61.90 43.98 22.90
C ARG A 649 -61.59 43.43 21.51
N ASP A 650 -62.34 43.85 20.50
CA ASP A 650 -62.18 43.33 19.13
C ASP A 650 -60.83 43.73 18.55
N THR A 651 -60.35 44.95 18.82
CA THR A 651 -58.99 45.38 18.46
C THR A 651 -57.93 44.56 19.19
N THR A 652 -58.12 44.28 20.49
CA THR A 652 -57.20 43.45 21.29
C THR A 652 -57.17 42.00 20.80
N LEU A 653 -58.31 41.45 20.37
CA LEU A 653 -58.39 40.12 19.74
C LEU A 653 -57.65 40.09 18.40
N ASN A 654 -57.81 41.13 17.57
CA ASN A 654 -57.07 41.24 16.30
C ASN A 654 -55.56 41.35 16.54
N ILE A 655 -55.14 42.11 17.55
CA ILE A 655 -53.73 42.20 17.99
C ILE A 655 -53.25 40.82 18.44
N TYR A 656 -53.98 40.14 19.32
CA TYR A 656 -53.66 38.78 19.78
C TYR A 656 -53.50 37.83 18.60
N SER A 657 -54.49 37.72 17.70
CA SER A 657 -54.43 36.79 16.57
C SER A 657 -53.28 37.08 15.61
N THR A 658 -52.94 38.37 15.44
CA THR A 658 -51.82 38.77 14.59
C THR A 658 -50.49 38.37 15.21
N PHE A 659 -50.29 38.64 16.52
CA PHE A 659 -49.07 38.27 17.22
C PHE A 659 -48.94 36.76 17.41
N ASP A 660 -50.02 36.05 17.73
CA ASP A 660 -50.04 34.60 17.91
C ASP A 660 -49.61 33.88 16.62
N ASN A 661 -50.18 34.28 15.47
CA ASN A 661 -49.77 33.76 14.16
C ASN A 661 -48.31 34.10 13.82
N LEU A 662 -47.85 35.32 14.13
CA LEU A 662 -46.47 35.72 13.89
C LEU A 662 -45.49 34.88 14.73
N VAL A 663 -45.81 34.66 16.01
CA VAL A 663 -45.01 33.81 16.91
C VAL A 663 -45.02 32.36 16.44
N GLU A 664 -46.17 31.81 16.01
CA GLU A 664 -46.26 30.46 15.44
C GLU A 664 -45.43 30.33 14.16
N GLN A 665 -45.43 31.35 13.29
CA GLN A 665 -44.60 31.39 12.09
C GLN A 665 -43.10 31.35 12.43
N PHE A 666 -42.66 32.13 13.41
CA PHE A 666 -41.27 32.09 13.88
C PHE A 666 -40.91 30.74 14.52
N ASP A 667 -41.81 30.14 15.28
CA ASP A 667 -41.63 28.82 15.90
C ASP A 667 -41.42 27.73 14.83
N ARG A 668 -42.29 27.69 13.81
CA ARG A 668 -42.13 26.75 12.68
C ARG A 668 -40.83 26.96 11.91
N LEU A 669 -40.40 28.21 11.74
CA LEU A 669 -39.17 28.54 11.04
C LEU A 669 -37.93 28.07 11.83
N THR A 670 -37.92 28.26 13.15
CA THR A 670 -36.83 27.77 14.01
C THR A 670 -36.80 26.24 14.09
N ASP A 671 -37.96 25.58 14.19
CA ASP A 671 -38.05 24.11 14.15
C ASP A 671 -37.59 23.52 12.81
N THR A 672 -37.95 24.16 11.69
CA THR A 672 -37.50 23.75 10.35
C THR A 672 -35.97 23.83 10.24
N ASN A 673 -35.36 24.90 10.76
CA ASN A 673 -33.90 25.05 10.78
C ASN A 673 -33.23 24.00 11.67
N ALA A 674 -33.81 23.68 12.83
CA ALA A 674 -33.30 22.62 13.70
C ALA A 674 -33.39 21.23 13.06
N ALA A 675 -34.52 20.91 12.43
CA ALA A 675 -34.71 19.65 11.71
C ALA A 675 -33.75 19.54 10.51
N MET A 676 -33.54 20.64 9.78
CA MET A 676 -32.57 20.72 8.70
C MET A 676 -31.15 20.47 9.21
N GLY A 677 -30.71 21.19 10.25
CA GLY A 677 -29.38 21.03 10.86
C GLY A 677 -29.12 19.59 11.31
N LYS A 678 -30.11 18.97 11.98
CA LYS A 678 -30.04 17.55 12.38
C LYS A 678 -29.93 16.61 11.19
N SER A 679 -30.76 16.80 10.15
CA SER A 679 -30.77 15.93 8.97
C SER A 679 -29.44 15.98 8.21
N PHE A 680 -28.82 17.16 8.10
CA PHE A 680 -27.49 17.30 7.49
C PHE A 680 -26.38 16.66 8.33
N ASN A 681 -26.47 16.76 9.66
CA ASN A 681 -25.51 16.14 10.56
C ASN A 681 -25.60 14.60 10.51
N ASP A 682 -26.82 14.07 10.60
CA ASP A 682 -27.10 12.63 10.58
C ASP A 682 -26.74 11.99 9.22
N SER A 683 -26.87 12.74 8.12
CA SER A 683 -26.55 12.26 6.77
C SER A 683 -25.08 12.34 6.39
N GLN A 684 -24.25 13.06 7.17
CA GLN A 684 -22.80 13.18 6.95
C GLN A 684 -22.42 13.62 5.52
N ILE A 685 -23.22 14.49 4.91
CA ILE A 685 -23.04 14.93 3.51
C ILE A 685 -21.85 15.87 3.37
N GLU A 686 -21.08 15.63 2.30
CA GLU A 686 -19.76 16.18 2.05
C GLU A 686 -19.69 17.67 1.66
N SER A 687 -20.78 18.28 1.21
CA SER A 687 -20.72 19.49 0.38
C SER A 687 -20.97 20.82 1.09
N LEU A 688 -21.04 20.84 2.43
CA LEU A 688 -21.45 22.04 3.19
C LEU A 688 -20.65 22.22 4.48
N PHE A 689 -19.37 21.83 4.49
CA PHE A 689 -18.48 22.01 5.63
C PHE A 689 -18.15 23.50 5.85
N TYR A 690 -18.15 23.95 7.11
CA TYR A 690 -17.64 25.25 7.52
C TYR A 690 -17.27 25.22 9.02
N LEU A 691 -16.06 25.69 9.33
CA LEU A 691 -15.59 25.84 10.70
C LEU A 691 -15.51 27.32 11.10
N PRO A 692 -16.23 27.74 12.16
CA PRO A 692 -16.17 29.11 12.63
C PRO A 692 -14.83 29.39 13.36
N PRO A 693 -14.31 30.63 13.36
CA PRO A 693 -13.01 30.97 13.96
C PRO A 693 -12.87 30.58 15.44
N GLU A 694 -13.97 30.48 16.19
CA GLU A 694 -13.98 30.14 17.61
C GLU A 694 -13.52 28.70 17.86
N ILE A 695 -13.69 27.78 16.89
CA ILE A 695 -13.30 26.37 17.07
C ILE A 695 -11.79 26.20 17.21
N PHE A 696 -10.99 27.13 16.65
CA PHE A 696 -9.53 27.10 16.75
C PHE A 696 -9.03 27.33 18.19
N GLN A 697 -9.90 27.82 19.08
CA GLN A 697 -9.62 27.99 20.51
C GLN A 697 -10.00 26.75 21.33
N ASN A 698 -10.70 25.78 20.73
CA ASN A 698 -11.10 24.56 21.43
C ASN A 698 -9.87 23.65 21.68
N PRO A 699 -9.62 23.19 22.91
CA PRO A 699 -8.47 22.34 23.23
C PRO A 699 -8.40 21.04 22.42
N ASP A 700 -9.53 20.39 22.16
CA ASP A 700 -9.59 19.13 21.40
C ASP A 700 -9.25 19.37 19.92
N PHE A 701 -9.68 20.51 19.37
CA PHE A 701 -9.33 20.89 18.00
C PHE A 701 -7.85 21.29 17.88
N GLN A 702 -7.29 21.97 18.88
CA GLN A 702 -5.85 22.28 18.93
C GLN A 702 -4.97 21.03 18.99
N LEU A 703 -5.44 20.00 19.70
CA LEU A 703 -4.81 18.69 19.73
C LEU A 703 -4.90 17.98 18.36
N GLY A 704 -6.04 18.05 17.68
CA GLY A 704 -6.15 17.58 16.29
C GLY A 704 -5.21 18.33 15.34
N LEU A 705 -5.10 19.64 15.51
CA LEU A 705 -4.20 20.49 14.72
C LEU A 705 -2.73 20.11 14.93
N SER A 706 -2.29 19.84 16.17
CA SER A 706 -0.90 19.44 16.42
C SER A 706 -0.55 18.06 15.82
N LEU A 707 -1.57 17.22 15.58
CA LEU A 707 -1.40 15.92 14.94
C LEU A 707 -1.53 15.96 13.41
N MET A 708 -2.26 16.91 12.83
CA MET A 708 -2.55 16.91 11.38
C MET A 708 -1.95 18.10 10.61
N VAL A 709 -1.50 19.13 11.32
CA VAL A 709 -0.88 20.32 10.75
C VAL A 709 0.52 20.49 11.35
N SER A 710 1.48 20.87 10.53
CA SER A 710 2.86 21.08 10.96
C SER A 710 2.96 22.19 12.02
N PRO A 711 4.01 22.19 12.87
CA PRO A 711 4.19 23.20 13.90
C PRO A 711 4.25 24.65 13.38
N ASP A 712 4.70 24.84 12.12
CA ASP A 712 4.75 26.16 11.45
C ASP A 712 3.42 26.56 10.79
N GLY A 713 2.40 25.68 10.81
CA GLY A 713 1.09 25.92 10.22
C GLY A 713 1.03 25.80 8.70
N LYS A 714 2.15 25.51 8.02
CA LYS A 714 2.26 25.57 6.55
C LYS A 714 2.09 24.24 5.83
N ALA A 715 1.96 23.14 6.55
CA ALA A 715 1.73 21.83 5.95
C ALA A 715 0.60 21.10 6.66
N ALA A 716 -0.29 20.48 5.90
CA ALA A 716 -1.36 19.63 6.41
C ALA A 716 -1.22 18.24 5.83
N ARG A 717 -1.28 17.21 6.69
CA ARG A 717 -1.22 15.80 6.29
C ARG A 717 -2.59 15.15 6.28
N PHE A 718 -2.72 14.16 5.41
CA PHE A 718 -3.89 13.32 5.19
C PHE A 718 -3.43 11.87 5.28
N ILE A 719 -4.17 11.06 6.04
CA ILE A 719 -3.93 9.62 6.14
C ILE A 719 -5.00 8.93 5.30
N ILE A 720 -4.58 8.29 4.22
CA ILE A 720 -5.44 7.67 3.22
C ILE A 720 -5.40 6.15 3.44
N THR A 721 -6.56 5.54 3.63
CA THR A 721 -6.71 4.09 3.76
C THR A 721 -7.39 3.55 2.51
N HIS A 722 -6.72 2.62 1.81
CA HIS A 722 -7.29 1.93 0.65
C HIS A 722 -8.33 0.88 1.08
N SER A 723 -9.21 0.47 0.18
CA SER A 723 -10.21 -0.59 0.43
C SER A 723 -9.67 -2.00 0.19
N VAL A 724 -8.51 -2.11 -0.46
CA VAL A 724 -7.79 -3.35 -0.74
C VAL A 724 -6.37 -3.23 -0.18
N ASP A 725 -5.66 -4.36 -0.08
CA ASP A 725 -4.25 -4.35 0.30
C ASP A 725 -3.44 -3.39 -0.62
N PRO A 726 -2.82 -2.33 -0.06
CA PRO A 726 -2.05 -1.33 -0.81
C PRO A 726 -0.90 -1.93 -1.63
N ALA A 727 -0.37 -3.09 -1.22
CA ALA A 727 0.70 -3.82 -1.90
C ALA A 727 0.19 -4.80 -2.98
N THR A 728 -0.98 -4.53 -3.53
CA THR A 728 -1.56 -5.26 -4.68
C THR A 728 -1.55 -4.41 -5.93
N THR A 729 -1.67 -5.04 -7.10
CA THR A 729 -1.77 -4.30 -8.38
C THR A 729 -2.94 -3.32 -8.43
N GLU A 730 -4.03 -3.61 -7.71
CA GLU A 730 -5.20 -2.73 -7.63
C GLU A 730 -4.94 -1.52 -6.73
N GLY A 731 -4.36 -1.74 -5.53
CA GLY A 731 -3.97 -0.66 -4.60
C GLY A 731 -2.84 0.23 -5.13
N ILE A 732 -1.90 -0.34 -5.89
CA ILE A 732 -0.86 0.44 -6.57
C ILE A 732 -1.47 1.36 -7.63
N ALA A 733 -2.51 0.90 -8.35
CA ALA A 733 -3.11 1.66 -9.43
C ALA A 733 -4.00 2.85 -8.97
N SER A 734 -4.36 2.93 -7.68
CA SER A 734 -5.07 4.10 -7.12
C SER A 734 -4.16 5.28 -6.80
N VAL A 735 -2.85 5.07 -6.59
CA VAL A 735 -1.87 6.11 -6.21
C VAL A 735 -1.83 7.30 -7.17
N ASP A 736 -1.81 7.04 -8.48
CA ASP A 736 -1.86 8.13 -9.46
C ASP A 736 -3.20 8.87 -9.43
N LYS A 737 -4.29 8.15 -9.15
CA LYS A 737 -5.64 8.72 -9.13
C LYS A 737 -5.84 9.61 -7.91
N GLU A 738 -5.38 9.21 -6.73
CA GLU A 738 -5.42 10.05 -5.52
C GLU A 738 -4.55 11.30 -5.66
N ARG A 739 -3.34 11.16 -6.22
CA ARG A 739 -2.44 12.30 -6.47
C ARG A 739 -3.07 13.28 -7.45
N ASN A 740 -3.69 12.77 -8.52
CA ASN A 740 -4.38 13.61 -9.50
C ASN A 740 -5.66 14.24 -8.92
N ALA A 741 -6.44 13.51 -8.11
CA ALA A 741 -7.62 14.05 -7.43
C ALA A 741 -7.25 15.21 -6.48
N ALA A 742 -6.15 15.06 -5.73
CA ALA A 742 -5.63 16.14 -4.90
C ALA A 742 -5.20 17.37 -5.74
N LYS A 743 -4.45 17.17 -6.83
CA LYS A 743 -4.06 18.26 -7.76
C LYS A 743 -5.26 18.96 -8.39
N GLU A 744 -6.30 18.22 -8.73
CA GLU A 744 -7.52 18.78 -9.31
C GLU A 744 -8.33 19.57 -8.27
N ALA A 745 -8.36 19.11 -7.02
CA ALA A 745 -9.04 19.80 -5.93
C ALA A 745 -8.43 21.18 -5.61
N LEU A 746 -7.11 21.34 -5.79
CA LEU A 746 -6.39 22.61 -5.57
C LEU A 746 -6.72 23.70 -6.61
N LYS A 747 -7.22 23.33 -7.79
CA LYS A 747 -7.51 24.31 -8.86
C LYS A 747 -8.55 25.34 -8.40
N LEU A 748 -8.27 26.62 -8.68
CA LEU A 748 -9.11 27.77 -8.31
C LEU A 748 -9.34 27.92 -6.79
N THR A 749 -8.36 27.56 -5.97
CA THR A 749 -8.43 27.69 -4.49
C THR A 749 -7.26 28.54 -3.96
N SER A 750 -7.29 28.90 -2.67
CA SER A 750 -6.16 29.57 -1.98
C SER A 750 -4.87 28.76 -2.04
N LEU A 751 -4.98 27.43 -2.17
CA LEU A 751 -3.85 26.48 -2.20
C LEU A 751 -3.46 26.07 -3.63
N GLN A 752 -3.81 26.83 -4.66
CA GLN A 752 -3.52 26.48 -6.06
C GLN A 752 -2.02 26.28 -6.38
N ASN A 753 -1.13 26.91 -5.60
CA ASN A 753 0.33 26.81 -5.75
C ASN A 753 0.96 25.89 -4.67
N ALA A 754 0.15 25.17 -3.91
CA ALA A 754 0.65 24.28 -2.87
C ALA A 754 1.33 23.05 -3.47
N ASP A 755 2.44 22.64 -2.85
CA ASP A 755 3.16 21.43 -3.23
C ASP A 755 2.47 20.21 -2.61
N ILE A 756 2.44 19.10 -3.36
CA ILE A 756 1.83 17.83 -2.92
C ILE A 756 2.91 16.78 -2.80
N TYR A 757 3.06 16.24 -1.60
CA TYR A 757 3.91 15.11 -1.29
C TYR A 757 3.05 13.92 -0.92
N LEU A 758 3.39 12.73 -1.42
CA LEU A 758 2.65 11.52 -1.17
C LEU A 758 3.65 10.42 -0.91
N GLY A 759 3.58 9.80 0.26
CA GLY A 759 4.33 8.61 0.63
C GLY A 759 3.40 7.57 1.25
N GLY A 760 3.97 6.46 1.70
CA GLY A 760 3.23 5.35 2.30
C GLY A 760 3.36 4.09 1.48
N THR A 761 2.66 3.04 1.90
CA THR A 761 2.92 1.69 1.39
C THR A 761 2.52 1.56 -0.09
N ALA A 762 1.34 2.02 -0.48
CA ALA A 762 0.90 1.93 -1.87
C ALA A 762 1.75 2.83 -2.77
N ALA A 763 2.05 4.05 -2.31
CA ALA A 763 2.91 4.99 -3.04
C ALA A 763 4.34 4.45 -3.24
N THR A 764 4.92 3.79 -2.24
CA THR A 764 6.24 3.16 -2.35
C THR A 764 6.21 1.97 -3.29
N PHE A 765 5.19 1.10 -3.22
CA PHE A 765 5.06 0.00 -4.18
C PHE A 765 4.75 0.47 -5.61
N TYR A 766 4.08 1.61 -5.78
CA TYR A 766 3.90 2.26 -7.09
C TYR A 766 5.23 2.70 -7.69
N ASP A 767 6.07 3.37 -6.90
CA ASP A 767 7.39 3.79 -7.34
C ASP A 767 8.30 2.59 -7.62
N ILE A 768 8.22 1.53 -6.79
CA ILE A 768 8.92 0.27 -7.03
C ILE A 768 8.44 -0.39 -8.33
N ALA A 769 7.12 -0.55 -8.54
CA ALA A 769 6.57 -1.17 -9.75
C ALA A 769 6.96 -0.41 -11.03
N THR A 770 6.94 0.93 -10.95
CA THR A 770 7.36 1.80 -12.04
C THR A 770 8.86 1.70 -12.28
N GLY A 771 9.67 1.79 -11.22
CA GLY A 771 11.13 1.65 -11.27
C GLY A 771 11.55 0.29 -11.82
N ALA A 772 10.92 -0.79 -11.35
CA ALA A 772 11.18 -2.17 -11.75
C ALA A 772 10.98 -2.36 -13.25
N LYS A 773 9.89 -1.80 -13.82
CA LYS A 773 9.67 -1.82 -15.27
C LYS A 773 10.80 -1.16 -16.07
N TYR A 774 11.29 0.01 -15.64
CA TYR A 774 12.37 0.71 -16.34
C TYR A 774 13.72 0.05 -16.12
N ASP A 775 14.02 -0.37 -14.90
CA ASP A 775 15.26 -1.04 -14.54
C ASP A 775 15.37 -2.41 -15.20
N LEU A 776 14.29 -3.17 -15.29
CA LEU A 776 14.25 -4.42 -16.05
C LEU A 776 14.60 -4.19 -17.52
N LEU A 777 14.08 -3.12 -18.13
CA LEU A 777 14.40 -2.76 -19.51
C LEU A 777 15.87 -2.35 -19.64
N ILE A 778 16.39 -1.51 -18.73
CA ILE A 778 17.79 -1.09 -18.72
C ILE A 778 18.71 -2.29 -18.56
N ALA A 779 18.49 -3.13 -17.55
CA ALA A 779 19.29 -4.30 -17.24
C ALA A 779 19.25 -5.33 -18.38
N ALA A 780 18.06 -5.63 -18.92
CA ALA A 780 17.92 -6.58 -20.02
C ALA A 780 18.61 -6.07 -21.29
N VAL A 781 18.37 -4.82 -21.70
CA VAL A 781 18.97 -4.25 -22.91
C VAL A 781 20.48 -4.13 -22.76
N ALA A 782 20.99 -3.61 -21.63
CA ALA A 782 22.42 -3.47 -21.38
C ALA A 782 23.12 -4.84 -21.40
N SER A 783 22.56 -5.84 -20.71
CA SER A 783 23.12 -7.18 -20.64
C SER A 783 23.06 -7.90 -22.00
N ILE A 784 21.95 -7.79 -22.75
CA ILE A 784 21.82 -8.36 -24.10
C ILE A 784 22.87 -7.76 -25.05
N VAL A 785 23.03 -6.43 -25.03
CA VAL A 785 24.02 -5.73 -25.85
C VAL A 785 25.43 -6.14 -25.45
N LEU A 786 25.73 -6.21 -24.16
CA LEU A 786 27.04 -6.62 -23.66
C LEU A 786 27.36 -8.07 -24.06
N ILE A 787 26.43 -9.00 -23.82
CA ILE A 787 26.59 -10.41 -24.20
C ILE A 787 26.75 -10.53 -25.72
N PHE A 788 25.99 -9.77 -26.50
CA PHE A 788 26.14 -9.73 -27.95
C PHE A 788 27.55 -9.27 -28.36
N ILE A 789 28.07 -8.20 -27.77
CA ILE A 789 29.43 -7.69 -28.04
C ILE A 789 30.48 -8.75 -27.67
N ILE A 790 30.40 -9.34 -26.48
CA ILE A 790 31.34 -10.38 -26.04
C ILE A 790 31.26 -11.59 -26.98
N MET A 791 30.05 -11.99 -27.37
CA MET A 791 29.85 -13.12 -28.28
C MET A 791 30.41 -12.83 -29.67
N VAL A 792 30.28 -11.61 -30.19
CA VAL A 792 30.92 -11.18 -31.45
C VAL A 792 32.44 -11.26 -31.34
N ILE A 793 33.02 -10.83 -30.21
CA ILE A 793 34.47 -10.87 -29.97
C ILE A 793 34.98 -12.33 -29.92
N VAL A 794 34.27 -13.20 -29.21
CA VAL A 794 34.69 -14.60 -29.03
C VAL A 794 34.48 -15.43 -30.30
N THR A 795 33.29 -15.39 -30.88
CA THR A 795 32.95 -16.22 -32.07
C THR A 795 33.52 -15.65 -33.37
N ARG A 796 33.80 -14.33 -33.42
CA ARG A 796 34.18 -13.59 -34.63
C ARG A 796 33.17 -13.74 -35.78
N ALA A 797 31.90 -13.98 -35.44
CA ALA A 797 30.80 -14.18 -36.37
C ALA A 797 29.55 -13.44 -35.86
N LEU A 798 29.15 -12.39 -36.60
CA LEU A 798 28.04 -11.51 -36.23
C LEU A 798 26.71 -12.27 -36.19
N VAL A 799 26.51 -13.14 -37.18
CA VAL A 799 25.26 -13.91 -37.32
C VAL A 799 25.17 -14.99 -36.22
N ALA A 800 26.26 -15.68 -35.92
CA ALA A 800 26.31 -16.65 -34.83
C ALA A 800 25.98 -15.98 -33.49
N ALA A 801 26.58 -14.82 -33.20
CA ALA A 801 26.29 -14.05 -31.99
C ALA A 801 24.81 -13.65 -31.90
N GLY A 802 24.21 -13.17 -33.00
CA GLY A 802 22.80 -12.80 -33.04
C GLY A 802 21.86 -13.99 -32.81
N VAL A 803 22.17 -15.15 -33.39
CA VAL A 803 21.39 -16.39 -33.17
C VAL A 803 21.46 -16.82 -31.72
N ILE A 804 22.67 -16.85 -31.12
CA ILE A 804 22.86 -17.28 -29.73
C ILE A 804 22.04 -16.38 -28.79
N VAL A 805 22.18 -15.07 -28.93
CA VAL A 805 21.44 -14.10 -28.11
C VAL A 805 19.92 -14.24 -28.32
N GLY A 806 19.45 -14.36 -29.56
CA GLY A 806 18.04 -14.55 -29.85
C GLY A 806 17.47 -15.85 -29.26
N THR A 807 18.25 -16.93 -29.27
CA THR A 807 17.84 -18.21 -28.65
C THR A 807 17.79 -18.15 -27.13
N ILE A 808 18.66 -17.36 -26.49
CA ILE A 808 18.63 -17.12 -25.04
C ILE A 808 17.36 -16.35 -24.66
N VAL A 809 17.03 -15.29 -25.41
CA VAL A 809 15.79 -14.51 -25.18
C VAL A 809 14.54 -15.38 -25.35
N MET A 810 14.54 -16.28 -26.34
CA MET A 810 13.45 -17.25 -26.51
C MET A 810 13.35 -18.24 -25.34
N SER A 811 14.49 -18.76 -24.87
CA SER A 811 14.54 -19.65 -23.70
C SER A 811 14.01 -18.96 -22.45
N LEU A 812 14.35 -17.67 -22.30
CA LEU A 812 13.89 -16.85 -21.18
C LEU A 812 12.37 -16.69 -21.17
N GLY A 813 11.77 -16.35 -22.31
CA GLY A 813 10.31 -16.26 -22.42
C GLY A 813 9.60 -17.56 -22.08
N ALA A 814 10.16 -18.70 -22.52
CA ALA A 814 9.64 -20.02 -22.17
C ALA A 814 9.82 -20.33 -20.67
N ALA A 815 10.96 -20.00 -20.07
CA ALA A 815 11.25 -20.21 -18.65
C ALA A 815 10.23 -19.50 -17.76
N PHE A 816 9.93 -18.23 -18.06
CA PHE A 816 8.92 -17.48 -17.32
C PHE A 816 7.54 -18.07 -17.50
N GLY A 817 7.13 -18.38 -18.72
CA GLY A 817 5.81 -18.97 -18.94
C GLY A 817 5.64 -20.33 -18.26
N PHE A 818 6.68 -21.18 -18.22
CA PHE A 818 6.63 -22.41 -17.42
C PHE A 818 6.55 -22.14 -15.91
N SER A 819 7.28 -21.15 -15.40
CA SER A 819 7.19 -20.77 -13.99
C SER A 819 5.80 -20.24 -13.63
N THR A 820 5.22 -19.38 -14.47
CA THR A 820 3.84 -18.89 -14.34
C THR A 820 2.82 -20.02 -14.36
N LEU A 821 2.97 -21.01 -15.25
CA LEU A 821 2.08 -22.17 -15.28
C LEU A 821 2.19 -23.01 -14.00
N ILE A 822 3.40 -23.27 -13.50
CA ILE A 822 3.60 -24.12 -12.32
C ILE A 822 3.13 -23.41 -11.04
N TRP A 823 3.50 -22.16 -10.83
CA TRP A 823 3.17 -21.46 -9.60
C TRP A 823 1.73 -20.93 -9.61
N GLN A 824 1.33 -20.15 -10.63
CA GLN A 824 0.01 -19.53 -10.64
C GLN A 824 -1.11 -20.51 -11.00
N HIS A 825 -0.91 -21.40 -11.98
CA HIS A 825 -2.01 -22.25 -12.47
C HIS A 825 -2.07 -23.61 -11.79
N LEU A 826 -0.92 -24.24 -11.51
CA LEU A 826 -0.89 -25.55 -10.86
C LEU A 826 -0.91 -25.46 -9.34
N MET A 827 -0.15 -24.52 -8.74
CA MET A 827 -0.08 -24.34 -7.29
C MET A 827 -0.99 -23.24 -6.73
N ASN A 828 -1.74 -22.52 -7.58
CA ASN A 828 -2.62 -21.40 -7.20
C ASN A 828 -1.91 -20.34 -6.32
N PHE A 829 -0.63 -20.08 -6.60
CA PHE A 829 0.20 -19.16 -5.84
C PHE A 829 0.89 -18.16 -6.76
N GLN A 830 0.69 -16.87 -6.50
CA GLN A 830 1.23 -15.81 -7.37
C GLN A 830 2.76 -15.73 -7.30
N LEU A 831 3.37 -15.43 -8.45
CA LEU A 831 4.81 -15.16 -8.49
C LEU A 831 5.10 -13.83 -7.79
N HIS A 832 6.17 -13.86 -7.00
CA HIS A 832 6.75 -12.66 -6.44
C HIS A 832 7.26 -11.76 -7.57
N TRP A 833 7.03 -10.46 -7.48
CA TRP A 833 7.43 -9.51 -8.52
C TRP A 833 8.93 -9.60 -8.85
N VAL A 834 9.79 -9.62 -7.82
CA VAL A 834 11.25 -9.70 -7.98
C VAL A 834 11.71 -11.04 -8.59
N ALA A 835 10.91 -12.12 -8.45
CA ALA A 835 11.31 -13.45 -8.90
C ALA A 835 11.60 -13.52 -10.39
N THR A 836 10.73 -12.86 -11.15
CA THR A 836 10.82 -12.82 -12.60
C THR A 836 12.04 -12.04 -13.04
N GLU A 837 12.34 -10.95 -12.34
CA GLU A 837 13.42 -10.02 -12.68
C GLU A 837 14.79 -10.61 -12.35
N PHE A 838 14.96 -11.24 -11.19
CA PHE A 838 16.20 -11.96 -10.88
C PHE A 838 16.42 -13.18 -11.77
N ALA A 839 15.37 -13.95 -12.05
CA ALA A 839 15.49 -15.05 -12.98
C ALA A 839 15.87 -14.56 -14.38
N LEU A 840 15.40 -13.38 -14.82
CA LEU A 840 15.84 -12.74 -16.06
C LEU A 840 17.34 -12.57 -16.10
N ILE A 841 17.86 -11.88 -15.09
CA ILE A 841 19.25 -11.46 -15.04
C ILE A 841 20.16 -12.68 -14.99
N VAL A 842 19.84 -13.65 -14.13
CA VAL A 842 20.63 -14.86 -13.98
C VAL A 842 20.58 -15.73 -15.24
N LEU A 843 19.40 -15.96 -15.82
CA LEU A 843 19.27 -16.78 -17.03
C LEU A 843 19.96 -16.14 -18.24
N LEU A 844 19.88 -14.82 -18.36
CA LEU A 844 20.56 -14.09 -19.43
C LEU A 844 22.08 -14.17 -19.27
N ALA A 845 22.58 -14.00 -18.04
CA ALA A 845 24.00 -14.09 -17.73
C ALA A 845 24.54 -15.50 -18.03
N VAL A 846 23.92 -16.53 -17.45
CA VAL A 846 24.38 -17.93 -17.51
C VAL A 846 24.10 -18.59 -18.87
N GLY A 847 22.98 -18.28 -19.51
CA GLY A 847 22.56 -18.92 -20.78
C GLY A 847 23.52 -18.68 -21.95
N SER A 848 24.40 -17.68 -21.84
CA SER A 848 25.42 -17.38 -22.85
C SER A 848 26.57 -18.39 -22.90
N ASP A 849 26.97 -18.96 -21.76
CA ASP A 849 28.15 -19.82 -21.62
C ASP A 849 28.07 -21.06 -22.50
N TYR A 850 26.99 -21.81 -22.35
CA TYR A 850 26.95 -23.15 -22.89
C TYR A 850 26.76 -23.18 -24.42
N ASN A 851 26.17 -22.12 -24.98
CA ASN A 851 26.10 -21.95 -26.42
C ASN A 851 27.49 -21.70 -27.02
N LEU A 852 28.33 -20.93 -26.32
CA LEU A 852 29.72 -20.66 -26.71
C LEU A 852 30.56 -21.94 -26.70
N MET A 853 30.38 -22.80 -25.70
CA MET A 853 31.02 -24.12 -25.63
C MET A 853 30.68 -25.01 -26.84
N LEU A 854 29.40 -25.09 -27.19
CA LEU A 854 28.94 -25.89 -28.31
C LEU A 854 29.50 -25.35 -29.63
N VAL A 855 29.39 -24.02 -29.85
CA VAL A 855 29.85 -23.36 -31.08
C VAL A 855 31.37 -23.43 -31.22
N SER A 856 32.12 -23.22 -30.14
CA SER A 856 33.58 -23.34 -30.13
C SER A 856 34.02 -24.77 -30.49
N ARG A 857 33.36 -25.80 -29.96
CA ARG A 857 33.68 -27.19 -30.33
C ARG A 857 33.35 -27.48 -31.79
N ILE A 858 32.20 -27.00 -32.27
CA ILE A 858 31.84 -27.16 -33.67
C ILE A 858 32.90 -26.48 -34.55
N GLU A 859 33.38 -25.30 -34.13
CA GLU A 859 34.43 -24.56 -34.81
C GLU A 859 35.73 -25.37 -34.98
N GLU A 860 36.19 -26.03 -33.91
CA GLU A 860 37.37 -26.91 -33.95
C GLU A 860 37.21 -28.07 -34.95
N GLU A 861 35.98 -28.57 -35.12
CA GLU A 861 35.67 -29.70 -36.01
C GLU A 861 35.22 -29.28 -37.42
N ILE A 862 35.13 -27.98 -37.72
CA ILE A 862 34.72 -27.43 -39.03
C ILE A 862 35.56 -28.00 -40.19
N GLY A 863 36.83 -28.34 -39.93
CA GLY A 863 37.75 -28.89 -40.94
C GLY A 863 37.23 -30.18 -41.61
N ALA A 864 36.34 -30.93 -40.96
CA ALA A 864 35.69 -32.12 -41.50
C ALA A 864 34.49 -31.81 -42.43
N GLY A 865 34.12 -30.53 -42.59
CA GLY A 865 32.92 -30.04 -43.28
C GLY A 865 31.79 -29.70 -42.31
N LEU A 866 30.94 -28.72 -42.64
CA LEU A 866 29.94 -28.14 -41.71
C LEU A 866 29.01 -29.17 -41.05
N LYS A 867 28.46 -30.11 -41.84
CA LYS A 867 27.54 -31.14 -41.34
C LYS A 867 28.24 -32.17 -40.45
N THR A 868 29.41 -32.63 -40.86
CA THR A 868 30.21 -33.62 -40.11
C THR A 868 30.80 -33.01 -38.84
N GLY A 869 31.25 -31.76 -38.92
CA GLY A 869 31.75 -30.98 -37.80
C GLY A 869 30.68 -30.77 -36.73
N LEU A 870 29.43 -30.49 -37.14
CA LEU A 870 28.29 -30.43 -36.22
C LEU A 870 28.05 -31.76 -35.50
N ILE A 871 28.02 -32.88 -36.24
CA ILE A 871 27.78 -34.21 -35.65
C ILE A 871 28.88 -34.61 -34.67
N ARG A 872 30.14 -34.31 -35.00
CA ARG A 872 31.29 -34.57 -34.12
C ARG A 872 31.29 -33.65 -32.91
N GLY A 873 31.05 -32.36 -33.12
CA GLY A 873 30.98 -31.34 -32.07
C GLY A 873 29.92 -31.71 -31.02
N MET A 874 28.66 -31.87 -31.44
CA MET A 874 27.57 -32.29 -30.54
C MET A 874 27.79 -33.66 -29.91
N GLY A 875 28.37 -34.60 -30.65
CA GLY A 875 28.67 -35.94 -30.14
C GLY A 875 29.59 -35.89 -28.93
N LEU A 876 30.61 -35.03 -28.96
CA LEU A 876 31.65 -34.92 -27.94
C LEU A 876 31.25 -34.03 -26.77
N THR A 877 30.60 -32.88 -27.03
CA THR A 877 30.20 -31.95 -25.96
C THR A 877 28.90 -32.32 -25.29
N GLY A 878 27.98 -33.01 -25.97
CA GLY A 878 26.65 -33.34 -25.48
C GLY A 878 26.62 -33.93 -24.06
N PRO A 879 27.33 -35.03 -23.77
CA PRO A 879 27.33 -35.64 -22.43
C PRO A 879 27.81 -34.72 -21.31
N VAL A 880 28.89 -33.96 -21.56
CA VAL A 880 29.52 -33.09 -20.56
C VAL A 880 28.67 -31.84 -20.34
N VAL A 881 28.17 -31.24 -21.42
CA VAL A 881 27.36 -30.02 -21.39
C VAL A 881 25.99 -30.27 -20.75
N THR A 882 25.37 -31.43 -21.00
CA THR A 882 24.12 -31.80 -20.32
C THR A 882 24.33 -32.15 -18.85
N ALA A 883 25.46 -32.77 -18.50
CA ALA A 883 25.78 -33.02 -17.09
C ALA A 883 25.95 -31.71 -16.32
N ALA A 884 26.74 -30.76 -16.85
CA ALA A 884 26.90 -29.43 -16.25
C ALA A 884 25.57 -28.68 -16.16
N GLY A 885 24.84 -28.56 -17.28
CA GLY A 885 23.55 -27.85 -17.29
C GLY A 885 22.50 -28.47 -16.35
N LEU A 886 22.48 -29.79 -16.18
CA LEU A 886 21.59 -30.46 -15.23
C LEU A 886 22.03 -30.25 -13.77
N VAL A 887 23.33 -30.30 -13.50
CA VAL A 887 23.88 -29.99 -12.16
C VAL A 887 23.54 -28.56 -11.78
N PHE A 888 23.78 -27.59 -12.66
CA PHE A 888 23.42 -26.18 -12.43
C PHE A 888 21.91 -26.05 -12.22
N ALA A 889 21.08 -26.57 -13.12
CA ALA A 889 19.62 -26.43 -13.01
C ALA A 889 19.06 -27.01 -11.70
N VAL A 890 19.52 -28.20 -11.30
CA VAL A 890 19.12 -28.82 -10.04
C VAL A 890 19.64 -28.03 -8.84
N THR A 891 20.87 -27.52 -8.92
CA THR A 891 21.48 -26.64 -7.90
C THR A 891 20.69 -25.36 -7.68
N MET A 892 20.12 -24.77 -8.73
CA MET A 892 19.22 -23.62 -8.56
C MET A 892 17.87 -24.07 -8.00
N ALA A 893 17.36 -25.22 -8.42
CA ALA A 893 16.09 -25.75 -7.93
C ALA A 893 16.11 -26.13 -6.42
N THR A 894 17.26 -26.42 -5.81
CA THR A 894 17.36 -26.71 -4.35
C THR A 894 16.94 -25.52 -3.48
N MET A 895 16.98 -24.29 -4.01
CA MET A 895 16.50 -23.10 -3.31
C MET A 895 15.02 -23.19 -2.91
N ILE A 896 14.24 -24.12 -3.49
CA ILE A 896 12.87 -24.44 -3.05
C ILE A 896 12.80 -24.89 -1.58
N THR A 897 13.92 -25.32 -1.00
CA THR A 897 14.04 -25.73 0.41
C THR A 897 14.19 -24.57 1.39
N SER A 898 14.29 -23.34 0.87
CA SER A 898 14.23 -22.10 1.64
C SER A 898 12.91 -21.98 2.38
N ASP A 899 12.94 -21.50 3.61
CA ASP A 899 11.71 -21.20 4.36
C ASP A 899 11.05 -19.91 3.83
N LEU A 900 11.83 -19.04 3.17
CA LEU A 900 11.32 -17.92 2.36
C LEU A 900 10.93 -18.40 0.95
N ARG A 901 9.64 -18.42 0.64
CA ARG A 901 9.11 -18.96 -0.63
C ARG A 901 9.55 -18.16 -1.86
N ALA A 902 9.79 -16.86 -1.71
CA ALA A 902 10.27 -16.01 -2.80
C ALA A 902 11.61 -16.55 -3.36
N ILE A 903 12.56 -16.89 -2.49
CA ILE A 903 13.84 -17.51 -2.86
C ILE A 903 13.64 -18.85 -3.61
N GLY A 904 12.67 -19.65 -3.17
CA GLY A 904 12.30 -20.89 -3.86
C GLY A 904 11.75 -20.68 -5.27
N GLN A 905 10.94 -19.63 -5.47
CA GLN A 905 10.46 -19.24 -6.80
C GLN A 905 11.62 -18.80 -7.70
N PHE A 906 12.61 -18.09 -7.16
CA PHE A 906 13.79 -17.63 -7.91
C PHE A 906 14.55 -18.85 -8.47
N GLY A 907 14.94 -19.76 -7.58
CA GLY A 907 15.75 -20.91 -7.96
C GLY A 907 15.03 -21.91 -8.86
N THR A 908 13.74 -22.15 -8.65
CA THR A 908 12.93 -23.03 -9.51
C THR A 908 12.74 -22.44 -10.91
N THR A 909 12.50 -21.13 -11.03
CA THR A 909 12.38 -20.45 -12.33
C THR A 909 13.69 -20.53 -13.11
N ILE A 910 14.82 -20.27 -12.44
CA ILE A 910 16.14 -20.38 -13.06
C ILE A 910 16.45 -21.84 -13.44
N GLY A 911 16.16 -22.79 -12.56
CA GLY A 911 16.35 -24.22 -12.83
C GLY A 911 15.57 -24.69 -14.06
N LEU A 912 14.28 -24.35 -14.16
CA LEU A 912 13.44 -24.66 -15.33
C LEU A 912 13.96 -24.00 -16.60
N GLY A 913 14.38 -22.74 -16.53
CA GLY A 913 14.95 -22.03 -17.66
C GLY A 913 16.26 -22.66 -18.16
N LEU A 914 17.14 -23.09 -17.26
CA LEU A 914 18.38 -23.77 -17.61
C LEU A 914 18.14 -25.18 -18.16
N MET A 915 17.12 -25.90 -17.66
CA MET A 915 16.71 -27.17 -18.25
C MET A 915 16.18 -26.98 -19.66
N PHE A 916 15.32 -25.99 -19.88
CA PHE A 916 14.79 -25.67 -21.20
C PHE A 916 15.92 -25.27 -22.16
N ASP A 917 16.84 -24.41 -21.71
CA ASP A 917 18.01 -24.04 -22.51
C ASP A 917 18.86 -25.27 -22.86
N THR A 918 19.17 -26.12 -21.89
CA THR A 918 20.03 -27.30 -22.08
C THR A 918 19.42 -28.34 -23.02
N PHE A 919 18.15 -28.70 -22.82
CA PHE A 919 17.51 -29.80 -23.55
C PHE A 919 16.84 -29.39 -24.85
N VAL A 920 16.35 -28.15 -24.95
CA VAL A 920 15.57 -27.70 -26.10
C VAL A 920 16.41 -26.74 -26.93
N VAL A 921 16.83 -25.63 -26.34
CA VAL A 921 17.46 -24.56 -27.10
C VAL A 921 18.82 -25.00 -27.65
N ARG A 922 19.72 -25.41 -26.75
CA ARG A 922 21.09 -25.81 -27.08
C ARG A 922 21.17 -27.11 -27.85
N SER A 923 20.31 -28.08 -27.51
CA SER A 923 20.36 -29.41 -28.10
C SER A 923 19.61 -29.50 -29.43
N LEU A 924 18.58 -28.69 -29.66
CA LEU A 924 17.71 -28.77 -30.84
C LEU A 924 17.69 -27.47 -31.66
N ILE A 925 17.39 -26.33 -31.04
CA ILE A 925 17.18 -25.05 -31.76
C ILE A 925 18.49 -24.53 -32.37
N THR A 926 19.53 -24.31 -31.55
CA THR A 926 20.81 -23.73 -32.00
C THR A 926 21.47 -24.57 -33.11
N PRO A 927 21.60 -25.91 -32.99
CA PRO A 927 22.13 -26.77 -34.05
C PRO A 927 21.29 -26.77 -35.33
N SER A 928 19.97 -26.68 -35.21
CA SER A 928 19.07 -26.66 -36.37
C SER A 928 19.19 -25.34 -37.13
N ILE A 929 19.20 -24.20 -36.43
CA ILE A 929 19.44 -22.87 -37.05
C ILE A 929 20.80 -22.86 -37.75
N MET A 930 21.85 -23.35 -37.08
CA MET A 930 23.18 -23.42 -37.68
C MET A 930 23.21 -24.29 -38.95
N THR A 931 22.46 -25.40 -38.97
CA THR A 931 22.36 -26.27 -40.16
C THR A 931 21.61 -25.60 -41.30
N VAL A 932 20.52 -24.88 -41.02
CA VAL A 932 19.72 -24.15 -42.02
C VAL A 932 20.52 -22.99 -42.62
N MET A 933 21.21 -22.21 -41.79
CA MET A 933 21.99 -21.05 -42.24
C MET A 933 23.32 -21.44 -42.91
N GLY A 934 23.87 -22.62 -42.58
CA GLY A 934 25.06 -23.18 -43.20
C GLY A 934 26.27 -22.24 -43.16
N ARG A 935 26.70 -21.74 -44.32
CA ARG A 935 27.86 -20.81 -44.43
C ARG A 935 27.58 -19.43 -43.82
N TRP A 936 26.31 -19.00 -43.80
CA TRP A 936 25.91 -17.67 -43.37
C TRP A 936 25.97 -17.52 -41.85
N PHE A 937 25.84 -18.62 -41.11
CA PHE A 937 25.97 -18.62 -39.65
C PHE A 937 27.33 -18.08 -39.20
N TRP A 938 28.39 -18.38 -39.94
CA TRP A 938 29.76 -17.98 -39.61
C TRP A 938 30.14 -16.59 -40.13
N TRP A 939 29.26 -15.90 -40.87
CA TRP A 939 29.59 -14.60 -41.46
C TRP A 939 29.94 -13.57 -40.37
N PRO A 940 31.04 -12.78 -40.51
CA PRO A 940 31.91 -12.57 -41.68
C PRO A 940 33.06 -13.59 -41.89
N LYS A 941 33.25 -14.53 -40.97
CA LYS A 941 34.31 -15.54 -41.05
C LYS A 941 34.06 -16.48 -42.23
N ARG A 942 35.01 -16.54 -43.16
CA ARG A 942 34.92 -17.41 -44.35
C ARG A 942 35.21 -18.86 -43.96
N VAL A 943 34.16 -19.68 -43.91
CA VAL A 943 34.25 -21.12 -43.60
C VAL A 943 34.02 -21.97 -44.85
N ARG A 944 34.80 -23.05 -44.99
CA ARG A 944 34.67 -24.01 -46.10
C ARG A 944 33.47 -24.95 -45.87
N VAL A 945 32.58 -25.03 -46.85
CA VAL A 945 31.36 -25.86 -46.79
C VAL A 945 31.66 -27.36 -46.94
N ARG A 946 32.74 -27.70 -47.65
CA ARG A 946 33.20 -29.09 -47.88
C ARG A 946 34.64 -29.24 -47.34
N PRO A 947 35.03 -30.44 -46.89
CA PRO A 947 36.41 -30.70 -46.48
C PRO A 947 37.38 -30.35 -47.62
N ALA A 948 38.60 -29.92 -47.28
CA ALA A 948 39.61 -29.61 -48.28
C ALA A 948 39.77 -30.78 -49.25
N SER A 949 39.78 -30.49 -50.57
CA SER A 949 39.97 -31.49 -51.63
C SER A 949 41.18 -32.36 -51.28
N GLN A 950 41.06 -33.67 -51.48
CA GLN A 950 42.17 -34.62 -51.25
C GLN A 950 43.42 -34.26 -52.08
N MET A 951 43.24 -33.52 -53.20
CA MET A 951 44.31 -33.02 -54.07
C MET A 951 45.16 -31.89 -53.47
N LEU A 952 44.72 -31.25 -52.38
CA LEU A 952 45.45 -30.17 -51.68
C LEU A 952 46.18 -30.67 -50.42
N ARG A 953 46.22 -31.99 -50.18
CA ARG A 953 46.97 -32.57 -49.07
C ARG A 953 48.41 -32.84 -49.52
N SER A 954 49.39 -32.52 -48.68
CA SER A 954 50.81 -32.84 -48.94
C SER A 954 51.10 -34.35 -49.01
N VAL A 955 50.15 -35.19 -48.59
CA VAL A 955 50.23 -36.66 -48.63
C VAL A 955 48.93 -37.26 -49.13
N GLY A 956 49.05 -38.26 -50.01
CA GLY A 956 47.93 -38.98 -50.61
C GLY A 956 47.07 -39.74 -49.57
N PRO A 957 45.81 -40.09 -49.91
CA PRO A 957 44.94 -40.83 -49.00
C PRO A 957 45.53 -42.21 -48.68
N ARG A 958 45.38 -42.66 -47.42
CA ARG A 958 45.95 -43.93 -46.91
C ARG A 958 45.80 -45.15 -47.83
N PRO A 959 44.67 -45.39 -48.52
CA PRO A 959 44.54 -46.51 -49.46
C PRO A 959 45.48 -46.39 -50.67
N LEU A 960 45.75 -45.16 -51.13
CA LEU A 960 46.58 -44.85 -52.29
C LEU A 960 48.08 -44.97 -51.94
N VAL A 961 48.45 -44.51 -50.75
CA VAL A 961 49.80 -44.72 -50.20
C VAL A 961 50.05 -46.20 -49.94
N ARG A 962 49.06 -46.94 -49.42
CA ARG A 962 49.15 -48.40 -49.24
C ARG A 962 49.26 -49.12 -50.58
N ALA A 963 48.51 -48.72 -51.60
CA ALA A 963 48.60 -49.29 -52.94
C ALA A 963 49.97 -49.05 -53.61
N LEU A 964 50.59 -47.88 -53.37
CA LEU A 964 51.93 -47.54 -53.88
C LEU A 964 53.05 -48.29 -53.13
N VAL A 965 52.88 -48.55 -51.84
CA VAL A 965 53.87 -49.30 -51.02
C VAL A 965 53.81 -50.81 -51.28
N TYR A 966 52.66 -51.35 -51.69
CA TYR A 966 52.47 -52.78 -51.97
C TYR A 966 52.66 -53.18 -53.45
N GLN A 967 53.12 -52.28 -54.33
CA GLN A 967 53.51 -52.69 -55.68
C GLN A 967 54.80 -53.54 -55.62
N PRO A 968 54.79 -54.81 -56.08
CA PRO A 968 56.02 -55.57 -56.22
C PRO A 968 56.88 -54.92 -57.30
N ARG A 969 58.14 -54.60 -56.99
CA ARG A 969 59.14 -54.24 -58.00
C ARG A 969 59.27 -55.40 -58.99
N HIS A 970 58.75 -55.25 -60.21
CA HIS A 970 59.13 -56.12 -61.31
C HIS A 970 60.63 -55.96 -61.59
N GLY A 971 61.34 -57.08 -61.59
CA GLY A 971 62.80 -57.15 -61.68
C GLY A 971 63.35 -56.62 -63.00
N ALA A 972 64.54 -56.02 -62.92
CA ALA A 972 65.40 -55.75 -64.05
C ALA A 972 66.00 -57.07 -64.58
N PRO A 973 66.18 -57.23 -65.90
CA PRO A 973 66.85 -58.39 -66.47
C PRO A 973 68.37 -58.31 -66.30
N ALA A 974 68.99 -59.46 -66.06
CA ALA A 974 70.43 -59.64 -65.89
C ALA A 974 71.21 -59.44 -67.20
N GLU A 975 72.32 -58.71 -67.12
CA GLU A 975 73.38 -58.68 -68.14
C GLU A 975 74.17 -60.01 -68.12
N SER A 976 74.39 -60.57 -69.32
CA SER A 976 75.33 -61.65 -69.56
C SER A 976 76.72 -61.08 -69.88
N GLN A 977 77.69 -61.52 -69.09
CA GLN A 977 79.14 -61.30 -69.11
C GLN A 977 79.85 -61.81 -70.38
N PRO A 978 81.17 -61.51 -70.62
CA PRO A 978 82.30 -61.62 -69.69
C PRO A 978 82.88 -60.30 -69.15
#